data_AF-A0A8H5HL33-F1
#
_entry.id   AF-A0A8H5HL33-F1
#
_cell.length_a   1.000
_cell.length_b   1.000
_cell.length_c   1.000
_cell.angle_alpha   90.00
_cell.angle_beta   90.00
_cell.angle_gamma   90.00
#
_symmetry.space_group_name_H-M   'P 1'
#
loop_
_entity.id
_entity.type
_entity.pdbx_description
1 polymer ?
#
loop_
_entity_poly.entity_id
_entity_poly.type
_entity_poly.pdbx_seq_one_letter_code
_entity_poly.pdbx_strand_id
1 'polypeptide(L)'
;MTATETKPHDPVKDAEDYIQPDAEEAEDGEEDAGNVGGTGEGKKKKKKKKPKKKKPEQSDPPRIGLSKFFSDGIYPEGEIQHYKDDNTWRTTSEEKRYNERMANEDPETTYQSIRRAAEVHRQVRQHARKTIRPGMTMTEIAENIEAGTRALVEENGLESGVGFPTGVSLNNCAAHYTPNAGDTTVLQQGDVLKVDIGVHVKGRIADSAFTLTFDHNYDKLLEAVKAATDTGVREAGIDVRLGELGGLIQETMESYEVEIGGKVYPVKPIENLSGHSINPYQIHGGKSVLLVKNDDQTKMEEGEYFAIETFGSTGRGRIVESGECSHYAKVVDAPRVPLRLTSAKSLLSSINKNFGTLPFCRRYLDRAGESKYLLALNHLVAQGIVQDYPPLCDQRGSMTAQFVLSTDSLQYYATPGVTPPSARVNPKLKIQPRRPLRIWDVWKYGVVVVSKATEITGDVLSHHVWGPRKKSWGIEMTIVSSIMRGAGRHSSLVDIATIRMLMSIGGLVPLPSDALVTPVTFRVKKRNLRGILAEFDQAENGTRELSGEWVVGKKTWQRLQAEWRTTRSQISSDAQILNESVKTKEQVILYIHGGAYYLSSAAAQRLISIPLSKFTDARVFALDYRLAPETRFPGPLHDVVSGYLRLVEDLHIPPENILLAGDSAGGGLCLALLMYLRDHNYSLPAGAILMSPWVDLTMSCESWDSNASFDVVPFPAQDDHMNPVALYLGERMEDYLTHPYASPLFGDFEGLPPLLIQVGDAEVLRDEVTLLAHKATLAGVDVRHELFEDAIHVFQAYPFLAATRRAFSSMKNFVRNILPQIRTRSPRPLNLRAELHLEEEIENENATVVRGDGVEIKAGMESVNDKLGVEDTDDPENKDNKRRDSREYPSWERGSRIWPFVNLPSPLDEDDEHKHHAEGVTVTRPPSPAVSSHPYTDTSEGTAGIRRIRSAVSLVAVPVPPTLIARPHHRKISALESRKAAPGHIRLPAAVMTKCSSPSHSPLHSPSLRRSSMSHPDIASLVENWSHTGPANQTMLYEAALHSHP
;
A
#
# COMPACT_ATOMS: atom_id res chain seq x y z
N MET A 1 -53.15 -5.38 50.43
CA MET A 1 -54.33 -6.18 50.84
C MET A 1 -54.57 -7.23 49.76
N THR A 2 -55.10 -8.42 50.10
CA THR A 2 -55.80 -9.39 49.21
C THR A 2 -55.33 -9.44 47.74
N ALA A 3 -54.44 -10.32 47.27
CA ALA A 3 -54.26 -11.76 47.51
C ALA A 3 -55.41 -12.65 47.00
N THR A 4 -55.16 -13.34 45.87
CA THR A 4 -55.70 -14.66 45.48
C THR A 4 -54.75 -15.30 44.46
N GLU A 5 -54.14 -16.44 44.81
CA GLU A 5 -53.59 -17.40 43.83
C GLU A 5 -54.71 -18.36 43.38
N THR A 6 -54.57 -19.03 42.23
CA THR A 6 -54.61 -20.52 42.18
C THR A 6 -54.16 -21.09 40.82
N LYS A 7 -53.46 -22.23 40.88
CA LYS A 7 -53.04 -23.13 39.79
C LYS A 7 -54.13 -24.20 39.52
N PRO A 8 -53.90 -25.29 38.75
CA PRO A 8 -53.00 -25.58 37.61
C PRO A 8 -53.75 -26.16 36.38
N HIS A 9 -53.02 -26.64 35.37
CA HIS A 9 -53.26 -28.00 34.86
C HIS A 9 -51.95 -28.68 34.39
N ASP A 10 -51.91 -30.01 34.49
CA ASP A 10 -50.71 -30.87 34.38
C ASP A 10 -50.48 -31.52 32.98
N PRO A 11 -49.33 -32.20 32.73
CA PRO A 11 -48.75 -32.35 31.38
C PRO A 11 -48.52 -33.81 30.91
N VAL A 12 -47.56 -34.00 29.97
CA VAL A 12 -46.88 -35.26 29.54
C VAL A 12 -47.58 -36.13 28.47
N LYS A 13 -46.99 -36.23 27.27
CA LYS A 13 -46.48 -37.46 26.60
C LYS A 13 -45.82 -37.13 25.24
N ASP A 14 -44.61 -37.60 24.93
CA ASP A 14 -44.15 -38.93 24.41
C ASP A 14 -44.58 -39.13 22.92
N ALA A 15 -43.82 -39.74 22.00
CA ALA A 15 -42.54 -40.47 22.01
C ALA A 15 -41.77 -40.24 20.65
N GLU A 16 -40.44 -40.37 20.55
CA GLU A 16 -39.65 -41.52 20.00
C GLU A 16 -39.82 -41.73 18.46
N ASP A 17 -38.77 -41.96 17.65
CA ASP A 17 -37.87 -43.13 17.67
C ASP A 17 -36.38 -42.87 17.25
N TYR A 18 -35.48 -43.68 17.85
CA TYR A 18 -34.30 -44.42 17.35
C TYR A 18 -33.50 -43.94 16.09
N ILE A 19 -32.14 -43.88 16.06
CA ILE A 19 -31.11 -44.98 16.20
C ILE A 19 -31.19 -45.97 15.00
N GLN A 20 -30.14 -46.30 14.22
CA GLN A 20 -28.67 -46.07 14.27
C GLN A 20 -28.08 -46.03 12.81
N PRO A 21 -26.75 -46.03 12.55
CA PRO A 21 -26.18 -45.94 11.19
C PRO A 21 -25.94 -47.32 10.54
N ASP A 22 -25.48 -47.31 9.28
CA ASP A 22 -24.30 -48.04 8.75
C ASP A 22 -23.91 -47.29 7.44
N ALA A 23 -22.66 -47.03 7.04
CA ALA A 23 -21.36 -47.71 7.20
C ALA A 23 -21.15 -48.89 6.22
N GLU A 24 -20.66 -48.60 5.02
CA GLU A 24 -19.78 -49.50 4.26
C GLU A 24 -18.94 -48.72 3.22
N GLU A 25 -17.74 -49.23 2.94
CA GLU A 25 -16.69 -48.59 2.12
C GLU A 25 -16.45 -49.36 0.80
N ALA A 26 -16.11 -48.65 -0.27
CA ALA A 26 -15.36 -49.09 -1.47
C ALA A 26 -15.34 -47.89 -2.45
N GLU A 27 -14.23 -47.21 -2.71
CA GLU A 27 -13.01 -47.63 -3.46
C GLU A 27 -13.23 -47.82 -4.98
N ASP A 28 -12.47 -47.02 -5.71
CA ASP A 28 -11.82 -47.25 -7.02
C ASP A 28 -12.62 -47.55 -8.30
N GLY A 29 -11.99 -47.19 -9.43
CA GLY A 29 -12.43 -47.55 -10.79
C GLY A 29 -12.46 -46.39 -11.78
N GLU A 30 -11.31 -46.01 -12.34
CA GLU A 30 -11.29 -45.37 -13.66
C GLU A 30 -11.66 -46.40 -14.75
N GLU A 31 -12.35 -45.98 -15.82
CA GLU A 31 -11.89 -46.26 -17.19
C GLU A 31 -12.60 -45.37 -18.23
N ASP A 32 -12.05 -45.34 -19.46
CA ASP A 32 -12.33 -44.35 -20.51
C ASP A 32 -13.11 -44.95 -21.70
N ALA A 33 -13.48 -44.07 -22.64
CA ALA A 33 -13.78 -44.31 -24.05
C ALA A 33 -15.12 -44.98 -24.44
N GLY A 34 -15.81 -44.34 -25.40
CA GLY A 34 -16.36 -45.12 -26.52
C GLY A 34 -17.68 -44.68 -27.18
N ASN A 35 -17.56 -43.92 -28.27
CA ASN A 35 -18.37 -44.02 -29.50
C ASN A 35 -19.92 -43.79 -29.53
N VAL A 36 -20.30 -42.68 -30.17
CA VAL A 36 -21.16 -42.60 -31.38
C VAL A 36 -22.56 -43.26 -31.38
N GLY A 37 -23.60 -42.42 -31.53
CA GLY A 37 -24.95 -42.79 -31.98
C GLY A 37 -25.82 -41.55 -32.21
N GLY A 38 -26.15 -41.20 -33.46
CA GLY A 38 -26.68 -39.87 -33.81
C GLY A 38 -28.19 -39.75 -34.08
N THR A 39 -28.59 -38.53 -34.50
CA THR A 39 -29.88 -38.09 -35.10
C THR A 39 -31.08 -37.76 -34.17
N GLY A 40 -31.93 -36.81 -34.62
CA GLY A 40 -33.33 -36.63 -34.19
C GLY A 40 -33.65 -35.40 -33.31
N GLU A 41 -34.31 -34.38 -33.86
CA GLU A 41 -34.79 -33.19 -33.12
C GLU A 41 -36.11 -33.43 -32.34
N GLY A 42 -36.29 -32.80 -31.16
CA GLY A 42 -37.41 -33.15 -30.25
C GLY A 42 -37.89 -32.14 -29.18
N LYS A 43 -37.99 -30.83 -29.48
CA LYS A 43 -38.78 -29.80 -28.71
C LYS A 43 -38.67 -29.72 -27.16
N LYS A 44 -37.76 -28.85 -26.69
CA LYS A 44 -37.87 -27.89 -25.55
C LYS A 44 -38.84 -28.21 -24.37
N LYS A 45 -38.28 -28.39 -23.16
CA LYS A 45 -38.86 -27.92 -21.87
C LYS A 45 -37.86 -27.03 -21.11
N LYS A 46 -38.34 -26.01 -20.38
CA LYS A 46 -37.51 -24.98 -19.71
C LYS A 46 -36.77 -25.56 -18.48
N LYS A 47 -35.44 -25.58 -18.47
CA LYS A 47 -34.65 -25.63 -17.22
C LYS A 47 -34.50 -24.20 -16.66
N LYS A 48 -34.79 -23.99 -15.37
CA LYS A 48 -34.47 -22.73 -14.66
C LYS A 48 -32.95 -22.53 -14.67
N LYS A 49 -32.46 -21.31 -14.95
CA LYS A 49 -31.06 -20.97 -14.66
C LYS A 49 -30.85 -21.02 -13.14
N LYS A 50 -29.83 -21.74 -12.66
CA LYS A 50 -29.35 -21.56 -11.29
C LYS A 50 -28.82 -20.12 -11.15
N PRO A 51 -29.05 -19.41 -10.02
CA PRO A 51 -28.42 -18.13 -9.78
C PRO A 51 -26.90 -18.30 -9.68
N LYS A 52 -26.13 -17.32 -10.13
CA LYS A 52 -24.71 -17.23 -9.75
C LYS A 52 -24.65 -17.03 -8.24
N LYS A 53 -23.83 -17.82 -7.51
CA LYS A 53 -23.52 -17.52 -6.10
C LYS A 53 -22.88 -16.12 -6.06
N LYS A 54 -23.34 -15.25 -5.15
CA LYS A 54 -22.51 -14.14 -4.67
C LYS A 54 -21.25 -14.72 -4.00
N LYS A 55 -20.15 -13.96 -3.92
CA LYS A 55 -19.16 -14.20 -2.87
C LYS A 55 -19.85 -14.05 -1.50
N PRO A 56 -19.49 -14.83 -0.48
CA PRO A 56 -19.96 -14.55 0.87
C PRO A 56 -19.41 -13.20 1.34
N GLU A 57 -20.28 -12.40 1.95
CA GLU A 57 -19.96 -11.16 2.66
C GLU A 57 -20.05 -11.50 4.17
N GLN A 58 -19.16 -10.96 5.03
CA GLN A 58 -19.28 -11.14 6.48
C GLN A 58 -20.46 -10.31 7.02
N SER A 59 -21.01 -10.75 8.15
CA SER A 59 -22.10 -10.07 8.85
C SER A 59 -21.57 -8.98 9.78
N ASP A 60 -22.39 -7.99 10.14
CA ASP A 60 -22.11 -7.06 11.23
C ASP A 60 -23.23 -7.20 12.28
N PRO A 61 -22.96 -7.71 13.49
CA PRO A 61 -21.67 -8.21 13.97
C PRO A 61 -21.22 -9.49 13.24
N PRO A 62 -19.90 -9.80 13.21
CA PRO A 62 -19.37 -10.97 12.51
C PRO A 62 -19.82 -12.27 13.19
N ARG A 63 -20.62 -13.07 12.47
CA ARG A 63 -21.19 -14.35 12.93
C ARG A 63 -21.17 -15.45 11.86
N ILE A 64 -20.51 -15.25 10.71
CA ILE A 64 -20.40 -16.26 9.65
C ILE A 64 -19.06 -17.00 9.78
N GLY A 65 -19.15 -18.31 10.05
CA GLY A 65 -18.03 -19.25 10.15
C GLY A 65 -17.03 -19.19 9.00
N LEU A 66 -15.74 -19.22 9.35
CA LEU A 66 -14.63 -18.89 8.46
C LEU A 66 -14.44 -19.89 7.31
N SER A 67 -14.84 -21.16 7.50
CA SER A 67 -14.83 -22.22 6.46
C SER A 67 -15.60 -21.83 5.18
N LYS A 68 -16.56 -20.91 5.29
CA LYS A 68 -17.42 -20.47 4.17
C LYS A 68 -16.70 -19.48 3.25
N PHE A 69 -15.62 -18.85 3.72
CA PHE A 69 -14.77 -17.95 2.94
C PHE A 69 -13.54 -18.69 2.40
N PHE A 70 -12.96 -19.59 3.20
CA PHE A 70 -11.76 -20.38 2.89
C PHE A 70 -12.13 -21.87 2.78
N SER A 71 -12.91 -22.21 1.75
CA SER A 71 -13.50 -23.55 1.57
C SER A 71 -12.52 -24.63 1.10
N ASP A 72 -11.28 -24.24 0.79
CA ASP A 72 -10.12 -25.09 0.54
C ASP A 72 -9.32 -25.42 1.82
N GLY A 73 -9.65 -24.78 2.94
CA GLY A 73 -8.92 -24.93 4.21
C GLY A 73 -7.59 -24.16 4.27
N ILE A 74 -7.32 -23.27 3.30
CA ILE A 74 -6.10 -22.47 3.25
C ILE A 74 -6.40 -21.09 3.82
N TYR A 75 -5.88 -20.80 5.01
CA TYR A 75 -6.14 -19.54 5.72
C TYR A 75 -5.01 -18.52 5.51
N PRO A 76 -5.30 -17.20 5.57
CA PRO A 76 -4.31 -16.16 5.30
C PRO A 76 -3.12 -16.25 6.25
N GLU A 77 -1.92 -16.11 5.70
CA GLU A 77 -0.67 -16.17 6.45
C GLU A 77 -0.57 -15.00 7.45
N GLY A 78 0.32 -15.15 8.44
CA GLY A 78 0.74 -14.02 9.28
C GLY A 78 1.81 -13.18 8.58
N GLU A 79 2.36 -12.21 9.31
CA GLU A 79 3.62 -11.59 8.90
C GLU A 79 4.76 -12.63 8.97
N ILE A 80 5.66 -12.64 7.99
CA ILE A 80 6.79 -13.58 7.93
C ILE A 80 8.08 -12.76 7.98
N GLN A 81 8.65 -12.64 9.18
CA GLN A 81 9.94 -11.95 9.38
C GLN A 81 11.10 -12.94 9.25
N HIS A 82 12.18 -12.50 8.61
CA HIS A 82 13.43 -13.26 8.58
C HIS A 82 14.25 -12.99 9.85
N TYR A 83 14.76 -14.05 10.48
CA TYR A 83 15.73 -13.93 11.56
C TYR A 83 17.00 -13.20 11.08
N LYS A 84 17.65 -12.46 12.00
CA LYS A 84 18.91 -11.74 11.74
C LYS A 84 20.01 -12.63 11.14
N ASP A 85 20.96 -11.99 10.47
CA ASP A 85 21.80 -12.56 9.39
C ASP A 85 22.45 -13.93 9.65
N ASP A 86 22.80 -14.24 10.91
CA ASP A 86 23.36 -15.51 11.36
C ASP A 86 22.49 -16.74 10.99
N ASN A 87 21.19 -16.56 10.74
CA ASN A 87 20.24 -17.62 10.42
C ASN A 87 19.84 -17.74 8.93
N THR A 88 20.43 -16.95 8.04
CA THR A 88 20.15 -16.94 6.57
C THR A 88 20.37 -18.29 5.86
N TRP A 89 21.12 -19.20 6.48
CA TRP A 89 21.29 -20.58 6.01
C TRP A 89 19.99 -21.41 6.11
N ARG A 90 19.08 -21.10 7.05
CA ARG A 90 17.83 -21.86 7.24
C ARG A 90 16.87 -21.70 6.05
N THR A 91 16.76 -20.48 5.51
CA THR A 91 15.96 -20.18 4.30
C THR A 91 16.54 -20.76 3.00
N THR A 92 17.86 -20.98 2.95
CA THR A 92 18.52 -21.54 1.75
C THR A 92 18.68 -23.05 1.81
N SER A 93 18.79 -23.65 3.01
CA SER A 93 18.85 -25.10 3.21
C SER A 93 17.65 -25.83 2.59
N GLU A 94 17.91 -26.87 1.80
CA GLU A 94 16.86 -27.76 1.28
C GLU A 94 16.33 -28.71 2.35
N GLU A 95 17.17 -29.13 3.29
CA GLU A 95 16.77 -29.98 4.42
C GLU A 95 15.76 -29.27 5.33
N LYS A 96 16.02 -28.01 5.70
CA LYS A 96 15.09 -27.22 6.53
C LYS A 96 13.77 -26.97 5.80
N ARG A 97 13.82 -26.56 4.54
CA ARG A 97 12.62 -26.38 3.70
C ARG A 97 11.88 -27.71 3.45
N TYR A 98 12.55 -28.85 3.46
CA TYR A 98 11.92 -30.17 3.37
C TYR A 98 11.20 -30.52 4.68
N ASN A 99 11.88 -30.40 5.82
CA ASN A 99 11.31 -30.68 7.14
C ASN A 99 10.10 -29.77 7.43
N GLU A 100 10.15 -28.49 7.02
CA GLU A 100 9.02 -27.56 7.14
C GLU A 100 7.83 -27.92 6.23
N ARG A 101 8.07 -28.50 5.04
CA ARG A 101 6.98 -29.06 4.21
C ARG A 101 6.33 -30.26 4.88
N MET A 102 7.13 -31.21 5.37
CA MET A 102 6.63 -32.39 6.10
C MET A 102 5.82 -32.00 7.34
N ALA A 103 6.25 -30.98 8.10
CA ALA A 103 5.49 -30.44 9.24
C ALA A 103 4.20 -29.70 8.82
N ASN A 104 4.14 -29.13 7.61
CA ASN A 104 2.92 -28.50 7.10
C ASN A 104 1.94 -29.50 6.46
N GLU A 105 2.42 -30.66 6.04
CA GLU A 105 1.62 -31.82 5.60
C GLU A 105 1.01 -32.59 6.79
N ASP A 106 1.67 -32.58 7.96
CA ASP A 106 1.16 -33.17 9.22
C ASP A 106 -0.04 -32.37 9.80
N PRO A 107 -1.22 -32.99 9.98
CA PRO A 107 -2.39 -32.34 10.58
C PRO A 107 -2.27 -31.90 12.05
N GLU A 108 -1.21 -32.25 12.78
CA GLU A 108 -0.93 -31.82 14.16
C GLU A 108 0.06 -30.65 14.27
N THR A 109 1.05 -30.56 13.36
CA THR A 109 2.06 -29.48 13.33
C THR A 109 1.82 -28.39 12.27
N THR A 110 0.90 -28.60 11.32
CA THR A 110 0.59 -27.63 10.25
C THR A 110 0.19 -26.23 10.73
N TYR A 111 0.72 -25.21 10.04
CA TYR A 111 0.43 -23.80 10.36
C TYR A 111 -1.02 -23.40 10.07
N GLN A 112 -1.81 -24.19 9.32
CA GLN A 112 -3.19 -23.84 8.97
C GLN A 112 -4.11 -23.71 10.20
N SER A 113 -3.87 -24.50 11.25
CA SER A 113 -4.64 -24.41 12.51
C SER A 113 -4.46 -23.04 13.18
N ILE A 114 -3.21 -22.55 13.29
CA ILE A 114 -2.93 -21.25 13.92
C ILE A 114 -3.31 -20.08 13.01
N ARG A 115 -3.18 -20.20 11.68
CA ARG A 115 -3.66 -19.21 10.70
C ARG A 115 -5.19 -19.03 10.75
N ARG A 116 -5.94 -20.14 10.88
CA ARG A 116 -7.40 -20.11 11.09
C ARG A 116 -7.75 -19.37 12.39
N ALA A 117 -7.09 -19.69 13.49
CA ALA A 117 -7.31 -19.04 14.79
C ALA A 117 -6.99 -17.52 14.73
N ALA A 118 -5.87 -17.15 14.11
CA ALA A 118 -5.45 -15.76 13.94
C ALA A 118 -6.38 -14.94 13.03
N GLU A 119 -6.94 -15.53 11.96
CA GLU A 119 -7.92 -14.84 11.11
C GLU A 119 -9.25 -14.58 11.82
N VAL A 120 -9.72 -15.53 12.62
CA VAL A 120 -10.87 -15.31 13.51
C VAL A 120 -10.57 -14.17 14.49
N HIS A 121 -9.39 -14.19 15.11
CA HIS A 121 -8.95 -13.12 16.03
C HIS A 121 -8.99 -11.74 15.35
N ARG A 122 -8.39 -11.61 14.15
CA ARG A 122 -8.39 -10.35 13.37
C ARG A 122 -9.79 -9.78 13.18
N GLN A 123 -10.74 -10.58 12.68
CA GLN A 123 -12.12 -10.12 12.44
C GLN A 123 -12.85 -9.75 13.74
N VAL A 124 -12.63 -10.49 14.83
CA VAL A 124 -13.24 -10.20 16.14
C VAL A 124 -12.62 -8.94 16.78
N ARG A 125 -11.29 -8.79 16.78
CA ARG A 125 -10.54 -7.60 17.22
C ARG A 125 -10.97 -6.34 16.44
N GLN A 126 -11.13 -6.44 15.13
CA GLN A 126 -11.58 -5.32 14.29
C GLN A 126 -13.00 -4.85 14.70
N HIS A 127 -13.94 -5.79 14.85
CA HIS A 127 -15.30 -5.45 15.29
C HIS A 127 -15.33 -4.95 16.76
N ALA A 128 -14.50 -5.50 17.65
CA ALA A 128 -14.36 -5.04 19.03
C ALA A 128 -13.86 -3.58 19.10
N ARG A 129 -12.79 -3.24 18.38
CA ARG A 129 -12.33 -1.83 18.24
C ARG A 129 -13.41 -0.91 17.68
N LYS A 130 -14.18 -1.39 16.67
CA LYS A 130 -15.30 -0.66 16.06
C LYS A 130 -16.43 -0.37 17.06
N THR A 131 -16.72 -1.28 18.00
CA THR A 131 -17.97 -1.24 18.79
C THR A 131 -17.82 -0.95 20.28
N ILE A 132 -16.71 -1.29 20.94
CA ILE A 132 -16.52 -1.04 22.38
C ILE A 132 -16.50 0.46 22.66
N ARG A 133 -17.41 0.94 23.51
CA ARG A 133 -17.52 2.35 23.92
C ARG A 133 -17.86 2.48 25.41
N PRO A 134 -17.51 3.61 26.06
CA PRO A 134 -17.97 3.91 27.42
C PRO A 134 -19.49 3.79 27.56
N GLY A 135 -19.95 3.30 28.70
CA GLY A 135 -21.35 2.97 28.98
C GLY A 135 -21.72 1.50 28.77
N MET A 136 -20.90 0.69 28.08
CA MET A 136 -21.07 -0.77 28.01
C MET A 136 -20.60 -1.45 29.30
N THR A 137 -21.28 -2.52 29.71
CA THR A 137 -20.78 -3.40 30.79
C THR A 137 -19.60 -4.25 30.31
N MET A 138 -18.73 -4.65 31.25
CA MET A 138 -17.66 -5.62 30.97
C MET A 138 -18.22 -6.95 30.45
N THR A 139 -19.40 -7.35 30.94
CA THR A 139 -20.10 -8.59 30.54
C THR A 139 -20.53 -8.53 29.08
N GLU A 140 -21.17 -7.43 28.65
CA GLU A 140 -21.55 -7.23 27.24
C GLU A 140 -20.33 -7.21 26.31
N ILE A 141 -19.21 -6.63 26.73
CA ILE A 141 -17.98 -6.60 25.94
C ILE A 141 -17.42 -8.02 25.75
N ALA A 142 -17.23 -8.76 26.84
CA ALA A 142 -16.69 -10.12 26.79
C ALA A 142 -17.61 -11.07 26.00
N GLU A 143 -18.92 -11.06 26.27
CA GLU A 143 -19.87 -11.96 25.59
C GLU A 143 -20.00 -11.65 24.09
N ASN A 144 -19.93 -10.39 23.66
CA ASN A 144 -19.97 -10.04 22.23
C ASN A 144 -18.72 -10.47 21.47
N ILE A 145 -17.54 -10.37 22.10
CA ILE A 145 -16.26 -10.88 21.58
C ILE A 145 -16.34 -12.39 21.43
N GLU A 146 -16.64 -13.11 22.51
CA GLU A 146 -16.68 -14.57 22.51
C GLU A 146 -17.74 -15.13 21.57
N ALA A 147 -18.90 -14.48 21.45
CA ALA A 147 -19.94 -14.86 20.49
C ALA A 147 -19.48 -14.67 19.03
N GLY A 148 -18.59 -13.71 18.77
CA GLY A 148 -17.87 -13.60 17.50
C GLY A 148 -16.91 -14.77 17.31
N THR A 149 -16.01 -14.99 18.27
CA THR A 149 -15.00 -16.07 18.22
C THR A 149 -15.65 -17.44 17.98
N ARG A 150 -16.65 -17.82 18.78
CA ARG A 150 -17.35 -19.12 18.66
C ARG A 150 -18.03 -19.31 17.31
N ALA A 151 -18.60 -18.24 16.75
CA ALA A 151 -19.30 -18.28 15.48
C ALA A 151 -18.35 -18.32 14.26
N LEU A 152 -17.20 -17.63 14.35
CA LEU A 152 -16.21 -17.55 13.27
C LEU A 152 -15.23 -18.75 13.26
N VAL A 153 -14.78 -19.21 14.43
CA VAL A 153 -13.94 -20.42 14.57
C VAL A 153 -14.73 -21.72 14.42
N GLU A 154 -16.07 -21.63 14.44
CA GLU A 154 -17.01 -22.75 14.39
C GLU A 154 -16.74 -23.70 15.57
N GLU A 155 -17.19 -23.27 16.76
CA GLU A 155 -16.97 -23.94 18.06
C GLU A 155 -17.37 -25.43 18.02
N ASN A 156 -16.43 -26.34 18.30
CA ASN A 156 -16.60 -27.78 18.20
C ASN A 156 -15.80 -28.52 19.28
N GLY A 157 -16.30 -28.47 20.53
CA GLY A 157 -15.64 -29.13 21.67
C GLY A 157 -14.20 -28.62 21.86
N LEU A 158 -13.23 -29.54 21.85
CA LEU A 158 -11.80 -29.21 21.94
C LEU A 158 -11.14 -28.97 20.55
N GLU A 159 -11.80 -29.29 19.44
CA GLU A 159 -11.23 -29.15 18.09
C GLU A 159 -11.14 -27.69 17.64
N SER A 160 -12.11 -26.84 18.02
CA SER A 160 -12.06 -25.40 17.76
C SER A 160 -12.93 -24.62 18.75
N GLY A 161 -12.48 -23.44 19.18
CA GLY A 161 -13.16 -22.68 20.21
C GLY A 161 -12.40 -21.45 20.71
N VAL A 162 -12.77 -21.00 21.91
CA VAL A 162 -12.14 -19.86 22.61
C VAL A 162 -10.94 -20.39 23.41
N GLY A 163 -9.74 -19.90 23.12
CA GLY A 163 -8.47 -20.44 23.64
C GLY A 163 -8.27 -20.21 25.14
N PHE A 164 -8.75 -19.08 25.64
CA PHE A 164 -8.81 -18.71 27.06
C PHE A 164 -9.89 -17.62 27.24
N PRO A 165 -10.39 -17.37 28.45
CA PRO A 165 -11.46 -16.38 28.68
C PRO A 165 -11.08 -14.98 28.23
N THR A 166 -12.01 -14.25 27.61
CA THR A 166 -11.73 -12.89 27.13
C THR A 166 -11.40 -11.95 28.29
N GLY A 167 -10.16 -11.48 28.34
CA GLY A 167 -9.70 -10.48 29.30
C GLY A 167 -10.22 -9.09 28.94
N VAL A 168 -10.68 -8.36 29.94
CA VAL A 168 -11.23 -7.00 29.83
C VAL A 168 -10.68 -6.11 30.96
N SER A 169 -9.40 -6.28 31.30
CA SER A 169 -8.75 -5.67 32.46
C SER A 169 -8.74 -4.13 32.40
N LEU A 170 -9.21 -3.47 33.47
CA LEU A 170 -9.30 -2.02 33.54
C LEU A 170 -8.19 -1.38 34.38
N ASN A 171 -7.68 -0.25 33.91
CA ASN A 171 -6.86 0.70 34.68
C ASN A 171 -5.60 0.07 35.29
N ASN A 172 -5.49 0.00 36.62
CA ASN A 172 -4.34 -0.61 37.29
C ASN A 172 -4.35 -2.15 37.24
N CYS A 173 -5.46 -2.79 36.86
CA CYS A 173 -5.50 -4.22 36.54
C CYS A 173 -4.89 -4.43 35.15
N ALA A 174 -3.83 -5.23 35.07
CA ALA A 174 -3.12 -5.56 33.83
C ALA A 174 -3.77 -6.76 33.13
N ALA A 175 -3.87 -7.90 33.82
CA ALA A 175 -4.25 -9.19 33.24
C ALA A 175 -5.24 -9.97 34.12
N HIS A 176 -5.81 -11.04 33.56
CA HIS A 176 -6.69 -12.02 34.22
C HIS A 176 -8.00 -11.50 34.85
N TYR A 177 -8.46 -10.29 34.49
CA TYR A 177 -9.84 -9.88 34.79
C TYR A 177 -10.78 -10.18 33.61
N THR A 178 -11.80 -10.98 33.90
CA THR A 178 -13.02 -11.15 33.10
C THR A 178 -14.19 -11.19 34.08
N PRO A 179 -15.36 -10.61 33.77
CA PRO A 179 -16.48 -10.54 34.70
C PRO A 179 -17.01 -11.92 35.10
N ASN A 180 -17.40 -12.05 36.37
CA ASN A 180 -18.17 -13.18 36.88
C ASN A 180 -19.69 -12.90 36.73
N ALA A 181 -20.52 -13.93 36.90
CA ALA A 181 -21.98 -13.75 36.88
C ALA A 181 -22.43 -12.77 37.99
N GLY A 182 -23.07 -11.67 37.59
CA GLY A 182 -23.50 -10.60 38.49
C GLY A 182 -22.55 -9.39 38.59
N ASP A 183 -21.44 -9.37 37.84
CA ASP A 183 -20.59 -8.19 37.71
C ASP A 183 -21.34 -7.03 37.03
N THR A 184 -21.31 -5.84 37.64
CA THR A 184 -21.97 -4.62 37.16
C THR A 184 -20.97 -3.55 36.72
N THR A 185 -19.72 -3.91 36.46
CA THR A 185 -18.68 -2.97 36.03
C THR A 185 -18.97 -2.43 34.63
N VAL A 186 -18.96 -1.10 34.49
CA VAL A 186 -19.26 -0.37 33.25
C VAL A 186 -18.03 0.43 32.82
N LEU A 187 -17.70 0.38 31.52
CA LEU A 187 -16.58 1.11 30.92
C LEU A 187 -16.78 2.62 30.99
N GLN A 188 -15.78 3.37 31.46
CA GLN A 188 -15.81 4.83 31.58
C GLN A 188 -14.94 5.52 30.51
N GLN A 189 -15.13 6.82 30.32
CA GLN A 189 -14.38 7.62 29.34
C GLN A 189 -12.87 7.65 29.62
N GLY A 190 -12.47 7.72 30.89
CA GLY A 190 -11.07 7.80 31.33
C GLY A 190 -10.42 6.45 31.63
N ASP A 191 -11.05 5.33 31.24
CA ASP A 191 -10.51 4.00 31.50
C ASP A 191 -9.46 3.58 30.46
N VAL A 192 -8.46 2.81 30.92
CA VAL A 192 -7.46 2.13 30.09
C VAL A 192 -7.76 0.62 30.10
N LEU A 193 -8.50 0.17 29.09
CA LEU A 193 -9.02 -1.18 28.94
C LEU A 193 -8.05 -2.06 28.13
N LYS A 194 -7.57 -3.17 28.69
CA LYS A 194 -6.91 -4.23 27.93
C LYS A 194 -7.97 -5.20 27.44
N VAL A 195 -8.02 -5.46 26.14
CA VAL A 195 -8.89 -6.46 25.52
C VAL A 195 -8.02 -7.61 25.04
N ASP A 196 -8.18 -8.76 25.68
CA ASP A 196 -7.34 -9.94 25.52
C ASP A 196 -8.18 -11.14 25.04
N ILE A 197 -7.75 -11.80 23.96
CA ILE A 197 -8.61 -12.73 23.21
C ILE A 197 -7.84 -13.97 22.78
N GLY A 198 -8.12 -15.11 23.41
CA GLY A 198 -7.65 -16.42 22.95
C GLY A 198 -8.60 -17.06 21.93
N VAL A 199 -8.07 -17.61 20.84
CA VAL A 199 -8.80 -18.45 19.88
C VAL A 199 -8.00 -19.74 19.67
N HIS A 200 -8.62 -20.92 19.58
CA HIS A 200 -7.87 -22.15 19.27
C HIS A 200 -8.48 -23.00 18.14
N VAL A 201 -7.60 -23.73 17.46
CA VAL A 201 -7.93 -24.84 16.55
C VAL A 201 -6.93 -25.97 16.81
N LYS A 202 -7.40 -27.19 17.06
CA LYS A 202 -6.59 -28.36 17.46
C LYS A 202 -5.57 -28.05 18.57
N GLY A 203 -6.01 -27.32 19.59
CA GLY A 203 -5.15 -26.88 20.69
C GLY A 203 -4.05 -25.86 20.34
N ARG A 204 -3.87 -25.46 19.08
CA ARG A 204 -3.01 -24.33 18.68
C ARG A 204 -3.76 -23.04 19.00
N ILE A 205 -3.30 -22.29 20.01
CA ILE A 205 -3.97 -21.10 20.52
C ILE A 205 -3.38 -19.84 19.86
N ALA A 206 -4.16 -19.10 19.09
CA ALA A 206 -3.84 -17.71 18.77
C ALA A 206 -4.12 -16.86 20.02
N ASP A 207 -3.04 -16.34 20.58
CA ASP A 207 -3.00 -15.41 21.70
C ASP A 207 -2.70 -14.00 21.16
N SER A 208 -3.59 -13.03 21.42
CA SER A 208 -3.26 -11.62 21.22
C SER A 208 -4.21 -10.68 21.97
N ALA A 209 -3.65 -9.59 22.52
CA ALA A 209 -4.37 -8.51 23.18
C ALA A 209 -4.01 -7.13 22.61
N PHE A 210 -4.90 -6.16 22.85
CA PHE A 210 -4.69 -4.75 22.54
C PHE A 210 -5.30 -3.86 23.61
N THR A 211 -4.73 -2.66 23.82
CA THR A 211 -5.30 -1.66 24.72
C THR A 211 -6.25 -0.71 23.97
N LEU A 212 -7.33 -0.30 24.64
CA LEU A 212 -8.23 0.78 24.25
C LEU A 212 -8.23 1.89 25.30
N THR A 213 -8.30 3.12 24.82
CA THR A 213 -8.45 4.35 25.60
C THR A 213 -9.50 5.23 24.91
N PHE A 214 -10.17 6.09 25.68
CA PHE A 214 -11.02 7.17 25.15
C PHE A 214 -10.58 8.54 25.72
N ASP A 215 -9.39 8.59 26.31
CA ASP A 215 -8.68 9.78 26.76
C ASP A 215 -7.24 9.74 26.21
N HIS A 216 -6.88 10.79 25.46
CA HIS A 216 -5.59 10.95 24.80
C HIS A 216 -4.41 11.17 25.78
N ASN A 217 -4.68 11.45 27.06
CA ASN A 217 -3.67 11.51 28.12
C ASN A 217 -2.85 10.22 28.26
N TYR A 218 -3.31 9.10 27.68
CA TYR A 218 -2.68 7.79 27.77
C TYR A 218 -2.04 7.32 26.46
N ASP A 219 -2.10 8.08 25.36
CA ASP A 219 -1.62 7.63 24.05
C ASP A 219 -0.12 7.29 24.06
N LYS A 220 0.70 8.05 24.81
CA LYS A 220 2.13 7.76 25.02
C LYS A 220 2.41 6.49 25.86
N LEU A 221 1.49 6.10 26.74
CA LEU A 221 1.58 4.81 27.45
C LEU A 221 1.32 3.65 26.48
N LEU A 222 0.39 3.81 25.54
CA LEU A 222 0.10 2.80 24.52
C LEU A 222 1.24 2.70 23.49
N GLU A 223 1.79 3.83 23.06
CA GLU A 223 2.95 3.92 22.15
C GLU A 223 4.17 3.18 22.71
N ALA A 224 4.50 3.41 24.00
CA ALA A 224 5.60 2.73 24.69
C ALA A 224 5.46 1.20 24.70
N VAL A 225 4.27 0.70 25.05
CA VAL A 225 3.99 -0.74 25.14
C VAL A 225 3.93 -1.39 23.77
N LYS A 226 3.37 -0.72 22.75
CA LYS A 226 3.46 -1.18 21.36
C LYS A 226 4.93 -1.30 20.93
N ALA A 227 5.72 -0.24 21.10
CA ALA A 227 7.13 -0.23 20.69
C ALA A 227 7.95 -1.32 21.40
N ALA A 228 7.74 -1.53 22.70
CA ALA A 228 8.39 -2.61 23.45
C ALA A 228 7.98 -4.01 22.95
N THR A 229 6.70 -4.20 22.61
CA THR A 229 6.19 -5.45 22.03
C THR A 229 6.76 -5.71 20.63
N ASP A 230 6.78 -4.69 19.78
CA ASP A 230 7.31 -4.77 18.42
C ASP A 230 8.83 -5.03 18.42
N THR A 231 9.58 -4.45 19.36
CA THR A 231 10.97 -4.85 19.62
C THR A 231 11.05 -6.30 20.10
N GLY A 232 10.20 -6.74 21.03
CA GLY A 232 10.15 -8.13 21.48
C GLY A 232 9.93 -9.12 20.32
N VAL A 233 9.03 -8.82 19.37
CA VAL A 233 8.77 -9.66 18.20
C VAL A 233 9.96 -9.66 17.24
N ARG A 234 10.48 -8.48 16.91
CA ARG A 234 11.58 -8.25 15.95
C ARG A 234 12.95 -8.75 16.42
N GLU A 235 13.13 -8.90 17.74
CA GLU A 235 14.34 -9.43 18.36
C GLU A 235 14.21 -10.90 18.79
N ALA A 236 13.00 -11.48 18.79
CA ALA A 236 12.79 -12.90 19.03
C ALA A 236 13.27 -13.76 17.84
N GLY A 237 13.70 -14.99 18.13
CA GLY A 237 14.06 -15.95 17.09
C GLY A 237 14.90 -17.11 17.58
N ILE A 238 15.11 -18.10 16.72
CA ILE A 238 15.86 -19.31 17.06
C ILE A 238 17.28 -18.93 17.50
N ASP A 239 17.72 -19.52 18.61
CA ASP A 239 18.99 -19.26 19.31
C ASP A 239 19.07 -17.94 20.12
N VAL A 240 18.04 -17.10 20.12
CA VAL A 240 17.95 -15.88 20.98
C VAL A 240 17.73 -16.26 22.45
N ARG A 241 18.37 -15.54 23.36
CA ARG A 241 18.26 -15.72 24.82
C ARG A 241 17.15 -14.88 25.44
N LEU A 242 16.36 -15.48 26.34
CA LEU A 242 15.22 -14.82 26.97
C LEU A 242 15.63 -13.65 27.88
N GLY A 243 16.75 -13.76 28.62
CA GLY A 243 17.25 -12.67 29.48
C GLY A 243 17.82 -11.46 28.71
N GLU A 244 18.33 -11.69 27.51
CA GLU A 244 18.80 -10.63 26.60
C GLU A 244 17.61 -9.95 25.92
N LEU A 245 16.63 -10.73 25.44
CA LEU A 245 15.39 -10.22 24.85
C LEU A 245 14.59 -9.35 25.82
N GLY A 246 14.45 -9.77 27.08
CA GLY A 246 13.83 -8.97 28.14
C GLY A 246 14.55 -7.65 28.44
N GLY A 247 15.86 -7.59 28.20
CA GLY A 247 16.63 -6.34 28.29
C GLY A 247 16.32 -5.36 27.15
N LEU A 248 16.12 -5.84 25.93
CA LEU A 248 15.76 -5.01 24.77
C LEU A 248 14.31 -4.49 24.88
N ILE A 249 13.40 -5.31 25.41
CA ILE A 249 12.03 -4.92 25.79
C ILE A 249 12.06 -3.80 26.84
N GLN A 250 12.85 -3.95 27.90
CA GLN A 250 13.01 -2.94 28.95
C GLN A 250 13.61 -1.63 28.43
N GLU A 251 14.72 -1.68 27.69
CA GLU A 251 15.38 -0.51 27.13
C GLU A 251 14.44 0.27 26.20
N THR A 252 13.61 -0.44 25.42
CA THR A 252 12.58 0.21 24.59
C THR A 252 11.50 0.85 25.45
N MET A 253 10.92 0.12 26.42
CA MET A 253 9.82 0.60 27.26
C MET A 253 10.21 1.81 28.12
N GLU A 254 11.35 1.74 28.81
CA GLU A 254 11.82 2.78 29.75
C GLU A 254 12.37 4.03 29.03
N SER A 255 12.47 4.01 27.70
CA SER A 255 12.77 5.21 26.90
C SER A 255 11.59 6.19 26.78
N TYR A 256 10.39 5.80 27.22
CA TYR A 256 9.17 6.61 27.13
C TYR A 256 8.73 7.19 28.48
N GLU A 257 8.19 8.40 28.41
CA GLU A 257 7.47 9.05 29.51
C GLU A 257 6.08 9.52 29.04
N VAL A 258 5.14 9.61 29.99
CA VAL A 258 3.75 10.02 29.76
C VAL A 258 3.33 11.08 30.78
N GLU A 259 2.72 12.16 30.32
CA GLU A 259 2.21 13.23 31.20
C GLU A 259 0.71 13.03 31.47
N ILE A 260 0.34 12.88 32.74
CA ILE A 260 -1.04 12.66 33.17
C ILE A 260 -1.37 13.72 34.24
N GLY A 261 -2.30 14.62 33.91
CA GLY A 261 -2.79 15.65 34.83
C GLY A 261 -1.74 16.66 35.30
N GLY A 262 -0.81 17.07 34.43
CA GLY A 262 0.26 18.02 34.77
C GLY A 262 1.47 17.38 35.47
N LYS A 263 1.61 16.05 35.42
CA LYS A 263 2.72 15.31 36.02
C LYS A 263 3.23 14.22 35.07
N VAL A 264 4.54 14.20 34.87
CA VAL A 264 5.25 13.20 34.07
C VAL A 264 5.47 11.91 34.88
N TYR A 265 5.33 10.76 34.21
CA TYR A 265 5.59 9.42 34.70
C TYR A 265 6.47 8.67 33.68
N PRO A 266 7.61 8.06 34.07
CA PRO A 266 8.30 7.11 33.19
C PRO A 266 7.43 5.86 33.02
N VAL A 267 7.37 5.31 31.81
CA VAL A 267 6.69 4.04 31.55
C VAL A 267 7.60 2.91 32.00
N LYS A 268 7.09 2.02 32.85
CA LYS A 268 7.86 0.88 33.36
C LYS A 268 7.30 -0.43 32.82
N PRO A 269 8.14 -1.40 32.43
CA PRO A 269 7.70 -2.79 32.31
C PRO A 269 7.09 -3.27 33.63
N ILE A 270 6.15 -4.22 33.55
CA ILE A 270 5.70 -4.96 34.73
C ILE A 270 6.67 -6.14 34.94
N GLU A 271 7.60 -5.99 35.89
CA GLU A 271 8.76 -6.88 36.10
C GLU A 271 8.40 -8.34 36.40
N ASN A 272 7.17 -8.59 36.86
CA ASN A 272 6.63 -9.90 37.19
C ASN A 272 5.41 -10.30 36.34
N LEU A 273 5.32 -9.77 35.12
CA LEU A 273 4.61 -10.37 33.99
C LEU A 273 5.60 -10.75 32.89
N SER A 274 5.16 -11.54 31.92
CA SER A 274 6.02 -12.08 30.86
C SER A 274 5.19 -12.69 29.74
N GLY A 275 5.62 -12.51 28.49
CA GLY A 275 5.21 -13.44 27.42
C GLY A 275 5.69 -14.86 27.70
N HIS A 276 5.28 -15.83 26.89
CA HIS A 276 5.52 -17.25 27.18
C HIS A 276 5.51 -18.12 25.92
N SER A 277 6.13 -19.30 25.99
CA SER A 277 5.88 -20.34 25.00
C SER A 277 4.43 -20.85 25.13
N ILE A 278 3.88 -21.39 24.05
CA ILE A 278 2.52 -21.97 23.98
C ILE A 278 2.64 -23.39 23.44
N ASN A 279 2.13 -24.37 24.19
CA ASN A 279 2.04 -25.77 23.79
C ASN A 279 0.60 -26.10 23.32
N PRO A 280 0.39 -27.18 22.53
CA PRO A 280 -0.96 -27.63 22.20
C PRO A 280 -1.81 -27.84 23.46
N TYR A 281 -2.97 -27.17 23.53
CA TYR A 281 -3.90 -27.17 24.68
C TYR A 281 -3.34 -26.64 26.01
N GLN A 282 -2.19 -25.96 26.00
CA GLN A 282 -1.52 -25.45 27.20
C GLN A 282 -0.95 -24.05 26.91
N ILE A 283 -1.62 -23.01 27.42
CA ILE A 283 -1.25 -21.61 27.16
C ILE A 283 0.17 -21.28 27.64
N HIS A 284 0.56 -21.72 28.84
CA HIS A 284 1.91 -21.53 29.37
C HIS A 284 2.76 -22.78 29.13
N GLY A 285 3.50 -22.82 28.02
CA GLY A 285 4.30 -23.95 27.56
C GLY A 285 5.58 -24.23 28.36
N GLY A 286 6.00 -23.30 29.24
CA GLY A 286 7.06 -23.51 30.23
C GLY A 286 8.28 -22.59 30.10
N LYS A 287 8.44 -21.85 28.99
CA LYS A 287 9.41 -20.76 28.85
C LYS A 287 8.71 -19.41 29.02
N SER A 288 9.40 -18.42 29.61
CA SER A 288 8.85 -17.07 29.87
C SER A 288 9.75 -15.97 29.33
N VAL A 289 9.18 -15.09 28.52
CA VAL A 289 9.80 -13.86 28.00
C VAL A 289 9.59 -12.74 29.02
N LEU A 290 10.46 -12.69 30.03
CA LEU A 290 10.41 -11.64 31.07
C LEU A 290 10.59 -10.25 30.45
N LEU A 291 9.88 -9.23 30.98
CA LEU A 291 9.89 -7.88 30.42
C LEU A 291 11.04 -6.98 30.90
N VAL A 292 11.96 -7.53 31.68
CA VAL A 292 13.09 -6.83 32.30
C VAL A 292 14.38 -7.62 32.09
N LYS A 293 15.51 -6.90 32.02
CA LYS A 293 16.83 -7.51 31.87
C LYS A 293 17.14 -8.43 33.05
N ASN A 294 17.57 -9.65 32.74
CA ASN A 294 17.89 -10.67 33.72
C ASN A 294 18.96 -11.63 33.16
N ASP A 295 19.46 -12.53 34.00
CA ASP A 295 20.57 -13.43 33.65
C ASP A 295 20.13 -14.72 32.92
N ASP A 296 18.86 -14.89 32.54
CA ASP A 296 18.39 -16.14 31.90
C ASP A 296 19.06 -16.41 30.55
N GLN A 297 19.75 -17.56 30.51
CA GLN A 297 20.48 -18.06 29.35
C GLN A 297 19.65 -19.04 28.49
N THR A 298 18.41 -19.33 28.89
CA THR A 298 17.46 -20.14 28.13
C THR A 298 17.26 -19.55 26.74
N LYS A 299 17.23 -20.41 25.73
CA LYS A 299 17.06 -20.02 24.32
C LYS A 299 15.66 -20.30 23.80
N MET A 300 15.24 -19.52 22.82
CA MET A 300 14.17 -19.90 21.88
C MET A 300 14.69 -20.95 20.89
N GLU A 301 13.90 -21.97 20.63
CA GLU A 301 14.26 -23.13 19.81
C GLU A 301 13.39 -23.26 18.54
N GLU A 302 13.82 -24.09 17.59
CA GLU A 302 13.14 -24.27 16.31
C GLU A 302 11.85 -25.09 16.46
N GLY A 303 10.73 -24.57 15.94
CA GLY A 303 9.41 -25.20 16.06
C GLY A 303 8.65 -24.83 17.35
N GLU A 304 9.25 -24.04 18.24
CA GLU A 304 8.52 -23.43 19.35
C GLU A 304 7.57 -22.33 18.86
N TYR A 305 6.52 -22.09 19.65
CA TYR A 305 5.54 -21.05 19.41
C TYR A 305 5.36 -20.22 20.70
N PHE A 306 5.21 -18.90 20.57
CA PHE A 306 5.26 -17.95 21.69
C PHE A 306 4.17 -16.87 21.58
N ALA A 307 3.58 -16.52 22.73
CA ALA A 307 3.02 -15.19 22.94
C ALA A 307 4.17 -14.22 23.27
N ILE A 308 4.39 -13.25 22.39
CA ILE A 308 5.27 -12.11 22.67
C ILE A 308 4.38 -10.93 23.05
N GLU A 309 4.18 -10.78 24.35
CA GLU A 309 3.42 -9.69 24.95
C GLU A 309 4.28 -8.82 25.85
N THR A 310 3.91 -7.55 26.01
CA THR A 310 4.50 -6.68 27.02
C THR A 310 3.43 -5.86 27.73
N PHE A 311 3.70 -5.54 29.00
CA PHE A 311 2.85 -4.69 29.84
C PHE A 311 3.65 -3.49 30.35
N GLY A 312 3.12 -2.29 30.13
CA GLY A 312 3.65 -1.04 30.67
C GLY A 312 2.77 -0.50 31.79
N SER A 313 3.36 0.18 32.77
CA SER A 313 2.68 0.73 33.94
C SER A 313 3.21 2.11 34.31
N THR A 314 2.31 3.02 34.70
CA THR A 314 2.65 4.31 35.33
C THR A 314 2.82 4.20 36.86
N GLY A 315 2.63 3.01 37.41
CA GLY A 315 2.67 2.71 38.84
C GLY A 315 4.03 2.27 39.34
N ARG A 316 4.08 1.08 39.94
CA ARG A 316 5.31 0.46 40.46
C ARG A 316 6.11 -0.20 39.36
N GLY A 317 5.46 -0.76 38.34
CA GLY A 317 6.07 -1.72 37.43
C GLY A 317 6.03 -3.14 37.99
N ARG A 318 5.03 -3.46 38.83
CA ARG A 318 4.91 -4.76 39.51
C ARG A 318 3.46 -5.03 39.90
N ILE A 319 2.93 -6.21 39.56
CA ILE A 319 1.57 -6.64 39.93
C ILE A 319 1.53 -7.40 41.26
N VAL A 320 0.35 -7.39 41.87
CA VAL A 320 -0.11 -8.28 42.94
C VAL A 320 -1.51 -8.80 42.60
N GLU A 321 -1.88 -9.96 43.13
CA GLU A 321 -3.21 -10.52 42.99
C GLU A 321 -4.24 -9.65 43.73
N SER A 322 -5.31 -9.23 43.05
CA SER A 322 -6.29 -8.31 43.63
C SER A 322 -7.62 -8.32 42.86
N GLY A 323 -8.69 -8.76 43.51
CA GLY A 323 -10.04 -8.83 42.95
C GLY A 323 -10.68 -10.19 43.24
N GLU A 324 -11.83 -10.46 42.63
CA GLU A 324 -12.36 -11.83 42.64
C GLU A 324 -11.72 -12.65 41.52
N CYS A 325 -11.23 -13.85 41.83
CA CYS A 325 -10.73 -14.78 40.83
C CYS A 325 -11.85 -15.26 39.89
N SER A 326 -11.64 -15.11 38.58
CA SER A 326 -12.57 -15.54 37.53
C SER A 326 -11.96 -16.54 36.55
N HIS A 327 -10.64 -16.56 36.36
CA HIS A 327 -9.92 -17.47 35.46
C HIS A 327 -9.38 -18.71 36.21
N TYR A 328 -9.45 -19.87 35.57
CA TYR A 328 -8.98 -21.15 36.08
C TYR A 328 -8.44 -22.00 34.92
N ALA A 329 -7.47 -22.87 35.17
CA ALA A 329 -7.05 -23.90 34.20
C ALA A 329 -6.77 -25.22 34.92
N LYS A 330 -6.98 -26.35 34.25
CA LYS A 330 -6.57 -27.66 34.78
C LYS A 330 -5.05 -27.80 34.64
N VAL A 331 -4.37 -28.21 35.71
CA VAL A 331 -2.93 -28.51 35.66
C VAL A 331 -2.72 -29.73 34.74
N VAL A 332 -1.77 -29.63 33.79
CA VAL A 332 -1.50 -30.68 32.80
C VAL A 332 -1.13 -31.99 33.51
N ASP A 333 -0.06 -31.97 34.29
CA ASP A 333 0.39 -33.08 35.13
C ASP A 333 -0.25 -33.06 36.54
N ALA A 334 -1.57 -32.83 36.60
CA ALA A 334 -2.31 -32.78 37.86
C ALA A 334 -2.06 -34.01 38.76
N PRO A 335 -1.84 -33.83 40.08
CA PRO A 335 -1.57 -34.92 41.00
C PRO A 335 -2.77 -35.87 41.10
N ARG A 336 -2.51 -37.18 41.11
CA ARG A 336 -3.54 -38.23 41.16
C ARG A 336 -4.15 -38.38 42.56
N VAL A 337 -4.90 -37.38 43.01
CA VAL A 337 -5.51 -37.32 44.34
C VAL A 337 -6.89 -37.99 44.37
N PRO A 338 -7.17 -38.94 45.29
CA PRO A 338 -8.48 -39.58 45.42
C PRO A 338 -9.58 -38.62 45.95
N LEU A 339 -10.26 -37.92 45.03
CA LEU A 339 -11.36 -37.01 45.35
C LEU A 339 -12.49 -37.71 46.14
N ARG A 340 -12.70 -37.30 47.38
CA ARG A 340 -13.79 -37.81 48.24
C ARG A 340 -15.13 -37.11 47.97
N LEU A 341 -15.09 -35.83 47.61
CA LEU A 341 -16.28 -35.03 47.32
C LEU A 341 -16.86 -35.38 45.93
N THR A 342 -18.13 -35.77 45.89
CA THR A 342 -18.83 -36.19 44.65
C THR A 342 -19.03 -35.05 43.66
N SER A 343 -19.33 -33.83 44.14
CA SER A 343 -19.45 -32.66 43.27
C SER A 343 -18.11 -32.25 42.63
N ALA A 344 -16.97 -32.45 43.33
CA ALA A 344 -15.64 -32.24 42.73
C ALA A 344 -15.31 -33.27 41.65
N LYS A 345 -15.74 -34.53 41.81
CA LYS A 345 -15.65 -35.55 40.74
C LYS A 345 -16.50 -35.16 39.52
N SER A 346 -17.73 -34.70 39.74
CA SER A 346 -18.62 -34.24 38.66
C SER A 346 -18.03 -33.05 37.91
N LEU A 347 -17.61 -32.02 38.64
CA LEU A 347 -17.03 -30.80 38.08
C LEU A 347 -15.73 -31.11 37.32
N LEU A 348 -14.85 -31.96 37.86
CA LEU A 348 -13.63 -32.37 37.15
C LEU A 348 -13.93 -33.14 35.86
N SER A 349 -14.98 -33.98 35.85
CA SER A 349 -15.44 -34.64 34.63
C SER A 349 -15.95 -33.62 33.59
N SER A 350 -16.62 -32.55 34.05
CA SER A 350 -17.10 -31.46 33.21
C SER A 350 -15.96 -30.61 32.63
N ILE A 351 -14.96 -30.26 33.45
CA ILE A 351 -13.75 -29.55 33.03
C ILE A 351 -12.97 -30.38 32.00
N ASN A 352 -12.73 -31.67 32.26
CA ASN A 352 -12.06 -32.57 31.31
C ASN A 352 -12.81 -32.68 29.97
N LYS A 353 -14.16 -32.67 29.98
CA LYS A 353 -14.99 -32.77 28.78
C LYS A 353 -14.98 -31.47 27.96
N ASN A 354 -15.14 -30.32 28.61
CA ASN A 354 -15.45 -29.06 27.94
C ASN A 354 -14.21 -28.18 27.67
N PHE A 355 -13.13 -28.33 28.45
CA PHE A 355 -11.94 -27.48 28.35
C PHE A 355 -10.62 -28.27 28.29
N GLY A 356 -10.59 -29.49 28.84
CA GLY A 356 -9.37 -30.29 28.90
C GLY A 356 -8.34 -29.64 29.82
N THR A 357 -7.31 -29.02 29.23
CA THR A 357 -6.29 -28.19 29.90
C THR A 357 -6.32 -26.71 29.49
N LEU A 358 -7.22 -26.32 28.57
CA LEU A 358 -7.42 -24.92 28.20
C LEU A 358 -7.95 -24.11 29.41
N PRO A 359 -7.55 -22.83 29.58
CA PRO A 359 -8.14 -21.96 30.57
C PRO A 359 -9.64 -21.73 30.33
N PHE A 360 -10.39 -21.64 31.43
CA PHE A 360 -11.83 -21.37 31.45
C PHE A 360 -12.16 -20.35 32.55
N CYS A 361 -13.37 -19.80 32.52
CA CYS A 361 -13.87 -18.92 33.58
C CYS A 361 -15.20 -19.40 34.14
N ARG A 362 -15.67 -18.76 35.22
CA ARG A 362 -16.95 -19.11 35.86
C ARG A 362 -18.14 -19.04 34.89
N ARG A 363 -18.21 -17.99 34.04
CA ARG A 363 -19.22 -17.88 32.97
C ARG A 363 -19.23 -19.07 32.00
N TYR A 364 -18.09 -19.76 31.82
CA TYR A 364 -18.01 -20.93 30.95
C TYR A 364 -18.52 -22.20 31.65
N LEU A 365 -18.36 -22.30 32.97
CA LEU A 365 -19.02 -23.33 33.78
C LEU A 365 -20.55 -23.10 33.79
N ASP A 366 -21.00 -21.85 33.96
CA ASP A 366 -22.41 -21.48 33.88
C ASP A 366 -23.00 -21.86 32.50
N ARG A 367 -22.30 -21.53 31.40
CA ARG A 367 -22.68 -21.92 30.03
C ARG A 367 -22.66 -23.43 29.80
N ALA A 368 -21.78 -24.16 30.46
CA ALA A 368 -21.73 -25.63 30.41
C ALA A 368 -22.87 -26.31 31.21
N GLY A 369 -23.69 -25.54 31.93
CA GLY A 369 -24.79 -26.04 32.75
C GLY A 369 -24.41 -26.43 34.18
N GLU A 370 -23.18 -26.15 34.61
CA GLU A 370 -22.77 -26.34 36.00
C GLU A 370 -23.46 -25.29 36.89
N SER A 371 -23.82 -25.66 38.12
CA SER A 371 -24.33 -24.70 39.10
C SER A 371 -23.89 -25.07 40.53
N LYS A 372 -23.78 -24.05 41.40
CA LYS A 372 -23.32 -24.20 42.81
C LYS A 372 -21.92 -24.84 42.93
N TYR A 373 -21.12 -24.76 41.87
CA TYR A 373 -19.84 -25.45 41.72
C TYR A 373 -18.69 -24.88 42.56
N LEU A 374 -18.80 -23.67 43.12
CA LEU A 374 -17.68 -22.98 43.79
C LEU A 374 -17.01 -23.81 44.91
N LEU A 375 -17.77 -24.55 45.71
CA LEU A 375 -17.20 -25.44 46.74
C LEU A 375 -16.40 -26.61 46.12
N ALA A 376 -16.85 -27.13 44.98
CA ALA A 376 -16.15 -28.16 44.23
C ALA A 376 -14.91 -27.61 43.52
N LEU A 377 -15.00 -26.41 42.93
CA LEU A 377 -13.89 -25.73 42.25
C LEU A 377 -12.77 -25.40 43.23
N ASN A 378 -13.12 -24.77 44.37
CA ASN A 378 -12.15 -24.48 45.44
C ASN A 378 -11.53 -25.75 46.03
N HIS A 379 -12.25 -26.88 46.03
CA HIS A 379 -11.67 -28.17 46.43
C HIS A 379 -10.69 -28.70 45.37
N LEU A 380 -10.97 -28.59 44.07
CA LEU A 380 -10.04 -28.99 43.01
C LEU A 380 -8.75 -28.13 43.03
N VAL A 381 -8.89 -26.83 43.31
CA VAL A 381 -7.76 -25.91 43.53
C VAL A 381 -6.95 -26.31 44.76
N ALA A 382 -7.61 -26.53 45.90
CA ALA A 382 -6.96 -26.98 47.14
C ALA A 382 -6.36 -28.40 47.06
N GLN A 383 -6.53 -29.15 45.97
CA GLN A 383 -5.85 -30.42 45.69
C GLN A 383 -4.82 -30.32 44.54
N GLY A 384 -4.57 -29.13 44.00
CA GLY A 384 -3.61 -28.89 42.92
C GLY A 384 -4.01 -29.45 41.54
N ILE A 385 -5.29 -29.79 41.35
CA ILE A 385 -5.80 -30.35 40.09
C ILE A 385 -6.18 -29.25 39.10
N VAL A 386 -6.65 -28.12 39.64
CA VAL A 386 -6.95 -26.88 38.93
C VAL A 386 -6.08 -25.79 39.53
N GLN A 387 -5.50 -24.93 38.72
CA GLN A 387 -4.88 -23.69 39.15
C GLN A 387 -5.88 -22.54 38.96
N ASP A 388 -6.00 -21.66 39.94
CA ASP A 388 -6.74 -20.42 39.85
C ASP A 388 -5.82 -19.25 39.46
N TYR A 389 -6.36 -18.32 38.67
CA TYR A 389 -5.62 -17.19 38.09
C TYR A 389 -6.38 -15.90 38.44
N PRO A 390 -6.11 -15.29 39.62
CA PRO A 390 -6.77 -14.05 40.02
C PRO A 390 -6.32 -12.85 39.18
N PRO A 391 -7.11 -11.76 39.12
CA PRO A 391 -6.73 -10.54 38.42
C PRO A 391 -5.44 -9.93 38.97
N LEU A 392 -4.54 -9.53 38.06
CA LEU A 392 -3.19 -9.07 38.38
C LEU A 392 -3.10 -7.54 38.28
N CYS A 393 -2.89 -6.87 39.41
CA CYS A 393 -3.01 -5.41 39.55
C CYS A 393 -1.73 -4.73 40.06
N ASP A 394 -1.32 -3.64 39.41
CA ASP A 394 -0.35 -2.69 39.97
C ASP A 394 -1.07 -1.79 41.02
N GLN A 395 -0.33 -0.91 41.69
CA GLN A 395 -0.82 0.05 42.68
C GLN A 395 -2.05 0.82 42.19
N ARG A 396 -3.16 0.70 42.94
CA ARG A 396 -4.42 1.42 42.71
C ARG A 396 -4.19 2.90 42.36
N GLY A 397 -4.71 3.31 41.20
CA GLY A 397 -4.55 4.66 40.65
C GLY A 397 -3.41 4.83 39.64
N SER A 398 -2.63 3.78 39.36
CA SER A 398 -1.87 3.70 38.10
C SER A 398 -2.77 3.35 36.93
N MET A 399 -2.22 3.49 35.72
CA MET A 399 -2.76 2.88 34.50
C MET A 399 -1.74 1.89 33.96
N THR A 400 -2.23 0.77 33.42
CA THR A 400 -1.43 -0.20 32.67
C THR A 400 -1.97 -0.38 31.26
N ALA A 401 -1.09 -0.66 30.31
CA ALA A 401 -1.40 -1.04 28.93
C ALA A 401 -0.70 -2.37 28.58
N GLN A 402 -1.31 -3.15 27.68
CA GLN A 402 -0.82 -4.42 27.13
C GLN A 402 -0.89 -4.37 25.60
N PHE A 403 0.10 -4.95 24.92
CA PHE A 403 0.03 -5.30 23.50
C PHE A 403 0.65 -6.67 23.27
N VAL A 404 0.08 -7.40 22.32
CA VAL A 404 0.57 -8.70 21.83
C VAL A 404 0.36 -8.74 20.32
N LEU A 405 1.43 -8.90 19.54
CA LEU A 405 1.40 -8.93 18.06
C LEU A 405 0.65 -7.74 17.42
N SER A 406 1.33 -6.58 17.37
CA SER A 406 0.81 -5.36 16.74
C SER A 406 1.21 -5.24 15.25
N THR A 407 0.55 -6.02 14.38
CA THR A 407 0.59 -5.80 12.92
C THR A 407 -0.20 -4.54 12.47
N ASP A 408 -0.30 -3.52 13.31
CA ASP A 408 -0.84 -2.19 12.99
C ASP A 408 0.29 -1.29 12.42
N SER A 409 1.09 -1.82 11.47
CA SER A 409 2.33 -1.23 10.91
C SER A 409 2.12 0.04 10.06
N LEU A 410 0.92 0.64 10.13
CA LEU A 410 0.56 1.93 9.53
C LEU A 410 -0.10 2.88 10.53
N GLN A 411 0.09 2.69 11.85
CA GLN A 411 -0.59 3.50 12.89
C GLN A 411 -0.46 5.03 12.66
N TYR A 412 0.72 5.52 12.27
CA TYR A 412 0.95 6.94 11.97
C TYR A 412 0.14 7.44 10.76
N TYR A 413 -0.18 6.57 9.79
CA TYR A 413 -1.06 6.88 8.67
C TYR A 413 -2.53 6.56 8.96
N ALA A 414 -2.86 5.91 10.07
CA ALA A 414 -4.23 5.65 10.51
C ALA A 414 -4.84 6.83 11.31
N THR A 415 -4.01 7.75 11.81
CA THR A 415 -4.42 8.80 12.75
C THR A 415 -4.08 10.20 12.20
N PRO A 416 -5.03 10.90 11.55
CA PRO A 416 -4.88 12.30 11.17
C PRO A 416 -4.46 13.18 12.34
N GLY A 417 -3.60 14.17 12.07
CA GLY A 417 -2.99 15.02 13.10
C GLY A 417 -1.65 14.49 13.64
N VAL A 418 -1.37 13.19 13.52
CA VAL A 418 -0.07 12.61 13.93
C VAL A 418 0.86 12.50 12.72
N THR A 419 2.05 13.11 12.79
CA THR A 419 3.10 12.94 11.77
C THR A 419 3.93 11.67 12.04
N PRO A 420 4.29 10.88 11.01
CA PRO A 420 5.24 9.77 11.19
C PRO A 420 6.60 10.28 11.67
N PRO A 421 7.36 9.52 12.50
CA PRO A 421 8.65 9.99 13.03
C PRO A 421 9.72 10.25 11.95
N SER A 422 9.55 9.72 10.73
CA SER A 422 10.41 9.97 9.57
C SER A 422 9.96 11.14 8.68
N ALA A 423 8.99 11.96 9.12
CA ALA A 423 8.53 13.15 8.39
C ALA A 423 9.68 14.16 8.10
N ARG A 424 9.88 14.50 6.82
CA ARG A 424 10.95 15.41 6.36
C ARG A 424 10.51 16.87 6.27
N VAL A 425 9.20 17.14 6.32
CA VAL A 425 8.63 18.50 6.34
C VAL A 425 8.41 19.00 7.76
N ASN A 426 8.98 20.16 8.09
CA ASN A 426 8.75 20.88 9.34
C ASN A 426 7.39 21.61 9.28
N PRO A 427 6.37 21.26 10.11
CA PRO A 427 5.05 21.90 10.06
C PRO A 427 5.05 23.41 10.38
N LYS A 428 6.12 23.89 11.03
CA LYS A 428 6.31 25.29 11.47
C LYS A 428 7.18 26.10 10.52
N LEU A 429 7.48 25.55 9.34
CA LEU A 429 8.23 26.21 8.29
C LEU A 429 7.52 27.49 7.83
N LYS A 430 8.23 28.61 7.88
CA LYS A 430 7.80 29.88 7.26
C LYS A 430 8.63 30.12 6.01
N ILE A 431 7.95 30.22 4.86
CA ILE A 431 8.56 30.53 3.56
C ILE A 431 9.33 31.85 3.68
N GLN A 432 10.61 31.83 3.29
CA GLN A 432 11.40 33.05 3.18
C GLN A 432 11.01 33.81 1.91
N PRO A 433 10.75 35.13 1.97
CA PRO A 433 10.46 35.90 0.78
C PRO A 433 11.68 35.92 -0.17
N ARG A 434 11.44 35.62 -1.45
CA ARG A 434 12.46 35.63 -2.51
C ARG A 434 13.24 36.95 -2.49
N ARG A 435 14.57 36.86 -2.36
CA ARG A 435 15.45 38.03 -2.46
C ARG A 435 15.42 38.55 -3.91
N PRO A 436 15.21 39.85 -4.16
CA PRO A 436 15.19 40.38 -5.51
C PRO A 436 16.57 40.22 -6.17
N LEU A 437 16.58 39.73 -7.40
CA LEU A 437 17.79 39.60 -8.21
C LEU A 437 18.34 41.00 -8.53
N ARG A 438 19.64 41.21 -8.27
CA ARG A 438 20.34 42.43 -8.68
C ARG A 438 21.05 42.16 -10.01
N ILE A 439 21.41 43.22 -10.74
CA ILE A 439 22.19 43.10 -11.98
C ILE A 439 23.53 42.35 -11.73
N TRP A 440 24.12 42.51 -10.53
CA TRP A 440 25.31 41.78 -10.08
C TRP A 440 25.08 40.30 -9.72
N ASP A 441 23.87 39.77 -9.85
CA ASP A 441 23.57 38.35 -9.69
C ASP A 441 23.53 37.60 -11.05
N VAL A 442 23.62 38.31 -12.19
CA VAL A 442 23.53 37.72 -13.56
C VAL A 442 24.61 36.65 -13.84
N TRP A 443 25.82 36.80 -13.31
CA TRP A 443 26.89 35.80 -13.47
C TRP A 443 26.52 34.42 -12.89
N LYS A 444 25.58 34.35 -11.95
CA LYS A 444 25.10 33.09 -11.37
C LYS A 444 24.38 32.23 -12.40
N TYR A 445 23.65 32.82 -13.35
CA TYR A 445 23.08 32.07 -14.48
C TYR A 445 24.19 31.47 -15.34
N GLY A 446 25.26 32.21 -15.59
CA GLY A 446 26.45 31.69 -16.28
C GLY A 446 27.08 30.50 -15.55
N VAL A 447 27.21 30.58 -14.22
CA VAL A 447 27.70 29.47 -13.39
C VAL A 447 26.75 28.26 -13.43
N VAL A 448 25.44 28.47 -13.36
CA VAL A 448 24.44 27.38 -13.45
C VAL A 448 24.46 26.72 -14.83
N VAL A 449 24.53 27.49 -15.92
CA VAL A 449 24.64 26.97 -17.29
C VAL A 449 25.94 26.17 -17.46
N VAL A 450 27.07 26.67 -16.97
CA VAL A 450 28.36 25.94 -17.02
C VAL A 450 28.30 24.68 -16.16
N SER A 451 27.76 24.75 -14.94
CA SER A 451 27.61 23.59 -14.03
C SER A 451 26.69 22.52 -14.62
N LYS A 452 25.58 22.91 -15.26
CA LYS A 452 24.69 21.96 -15.93
C LYS A 452 25.31 21.40 -17.21
N ALA A 453 26.05 22.21 -17.98
CA ALA A 453 26.79 21.70 -19.13
C ALA A 453 27.85 20.66 -18.72
N THR A 454 28.58 20.86 -17.61
CA THR A 454 29.55 19.88 -17.11
C THR A 454 28.90 18.65 -16.47
N GLU A 455 27.77 18.80 -15.76
CA GLU A 455 26.97 17.65 -15.26
C GLU A 455 26.45 16.80 -16.43
N ILE A 456 25.79 17.39 -17.42
CA ILE A 456 25.24 16.68 -18.59
C ILE A 456 26.37 16.04 -19.41
N THR A 457 27.47 16.75 -19.65
CA THR A 457 28.64 16.18 -20.34
C THR A 457 29.22 15.00 -19.56
N GLY A 458 29.31 15.12 -18.22
CA GLY A 458 29.77 14.05 -17.34
C GLY A 458 28.86 12.82 -17.34
N ASP A 459 27.54 13.00 -17.24
CA ASP A 459 26.56 11.92 -17.33
C ASP A 459 26.53 11.26 -18.73
N VAL A 460 26.67 12.04 -19.81
CA VAL A 460 26.73 11.52 -21.20
C VAL A 460 27.99 10.71 -21.45
N LEU A 461 29.17 11.20 -21.03
CA LEU A 461 30.41 10.42 -21.04
C LEU A 461 30.29 9.18 -20.15
N SER A 462 29.65 9.31 -18.97
CA SER A 462 29.47 8.20 -18.04
C SER A 462 28.62 7.08 -18.66
N HIS A 463 27.53 7.44 -19.33
CA HIS A 463 26.67 6.52 -20.08
C HIS A 463 27.45 5.74 -21.15
N HIS A 464 28.34 6.39 -21.89
CA HIS A 464 29.12 5.73 -22.96
C HIS A 464 30.29 4.88 -22.43
N VAL A 465 30.80 5.15 -21.22
CA VAL A 465 31.99 4.46 -20.66
C VAL A 465 31.61 3.34 -19.69
N TRP A 466 30.55 3.51 -18.90
CA TRP A 466 30.13 2.55 -17.86
C TRP A 466 28.69 2.04 -18.04
N GLY A 467 27.97 2.49 -19.07
CA GLY A 467 26.56 2.19 -19.29
C GLY A 467 25.59 3.14 -18.58
N PRO A 468 24.28 3.05 -18.86
CA PRO A 468 23.27 3.90 -18.25
C PRO A 468 23.11 3.64 -16.75
N ARG A 469 22.65 4.66 -16.00
CA ARG A 469 22.36 4.58 -14.55
C ARG A 469 21.29 3.55 -14.16
N LYS A 470 20.46 3.15 -15.12
CA LYS A 470 19.35 2.18 -15.02
C LYS A 470 19.25 1.45 -16.37
N LYS A 471 18.91 0.17 -16.40
CA LYS A 471 19.04 -0.72 -17.57
C LYS A 471 18.16 -0.31 -18.75
N SER A 472 16.98 0.25 -18.50
CA SER A 472 16.02 0.66 -19.55
C SER A 472 16.31 2.04 -20.17
N TRP A 473 17.29 2.78 -19.65
CA TRP A 473 17.50 4.18 -20.02
C TRP A 473 18.38 4.33 -21.27
N GLY A 474 17.80 4.85 -22.35
CA GLY A 474 18.54 5.44 -23.46
C GLY A 474 19.31 6.72 -23.05
N ILE A 475 20.05 7.28 -24.00
CA ILE A 475 20.83 8.51 -23.78
C ILE A 475 19.92 9.71 -23.48
N GLU A 476 18.72 9.71 -24.05
CA GLU A 476 17.63 10.66 -23.82
C GLU A 476 17.27 10.74 -22.33
N MET A 477 17.06 9.59 -21.68
CA MET A 477 16.77 9.52 -20.24
C MET A 477 17.92 10.06 -19.40
N THR A 478 19.16 9.78 -19.80
CA THR A 478 20.33 10.27 -19.08
C THR A 478 20.47 11.79 -19.18
N ILE A 479 20.19 12.37 -20.35
CA ILE A 479 20.16 13.83 -20.56
C ILE A 479 19.01 14.46 -19.75
N VAL A 480 17.80 13.91 -19.83
CA VAL A 480 16.62 14.40 -19.09
C VAL A 480 16.84 14.36 -17.57
N SER A 481 17.30 13.22 -17.04
CA SER A 481 17.62 13.07 -15.61
C SER A 481 18.73 14.03 -15.19
N SER A 482 19.80 14.18 -15.99
CA SER A 482 20.89 15.12 -15.67
C SER A 482 20.45 16.58 -15.67
N ILE A 483 19.56 16.99 -16.59
CA ILE A 483 18.98 18.35 -16.60
C ILE A 483 18.15 18.60 -15.34
N MET A 484 17.20 17.72 -15.02
CA MET A 484 16.23 17.93 -13.93
C MET A 484 16.83 17.73 -12.53
N ARG A 485 17.68 16.71 -12.35
CA ARG A 485 18.24 16.34 -11.05
C ARG A 485 18.99 17.51 -10.42
N GLY A 486 18.59 17.87 -9.21
CA GLY A 486 19.20 18.98 -8.48
C GLY A 486 18.90 20.38 -9.04
N ALA A 487 17.96 20.55 -9.98
CA ALA A 487 17.50 21.88 -10.42
C ALA A 487 17.01 22.75 -9.25
N GLY A 488 16.46 22.14 -8.19
CA GLY A 488 16.11 22.79 -6.93
C GLY A 488 17.28 23.53 -6.25
N ARG A 489 18.55 23.13 -6.47
CA ARG A 489 19.74 23.87 -5.98
C ARG A 489 19.88 25.27 -6.59
N HIS A 490 19.10 25.57 -7.63
CA HIS A 490 19.14 26.82 -8.38
C HIS A 490 17.79 27.57 -8.37
N SER A 491 16.82 27.11 -7.55
CA SER A 491 15.52 27.74 -7.31
C SER A 491 15.63 29.24 -7.02
N SER A 492 16.64 29.66 -6.25
CA SER A 492 16.96 31.07 -5.95
C SER A 492 17.05 31.99 -7.18
N LEU A 493 17.33 31.46 -8.38
CA LEU A 493 17.41 32.23 -9.63
C LEU A 493 16.08 32.28 -10.42
N VAL A 494 15.07 31.49 -10.04
CA VAL A 494 13.82 31.32 -10.81
C VAL A 494 12.61 31.60 -9.92
N ASP A 495 11.51 32.07 -10.52
CA ASP A 495 10.24 32.27 -9.82
C ASP A 495 9.12 31.45 -10.47
N ILE A 496 8.01 31.33 -9.74
CA ILE A 496 6.84 30.53 -10.12
C ILE A 496 6.32 30.94 -11.51
N ALA A 497 6.29 32.24 -11.83
CA ALA A 497 5.89 32.73 -13.15
C ALA A 497 6.83 32.23 -14.25
N THR A 498 8.14 32.27 -14.04
CA THR A 498 9.13 31.77 -15.00
C THR A 498 9.05 30.25 -15.18
N ILE A 499 8.84 29.45 -14.12
CA ILE A 499 8.70 27.98 -14.27
C ILE A 499 7.37 27.62 -14.95
N ARG A 500 6.24 28.23 -14.56
CA ARG A 500 4.95 28.04 -15.24
C ARG A 500 5.05 28.39 -16.73
N MET A 501 5.73 29.49 -17.07
CA MET A 501 6.01 29.84 -18.46
C MET A 501 6.84 28.75 -19.18
N LEU A 502 7.93 28.29 -18.58
CA LEU A 502 8.78 27.23 -19.15
C LEU A 502 8.02 25.90 -19.33
N MET A 503 7.10 25.54 -18.44
CA MET A 503 6.26 24.35 -18.58
C MET A 503 5.14 24.54 -19.62
N SER A 504 4.57 25.74 -19.75
CA SER A 504 3.60 26.06 -20.81
C SER A 504 4.20 26.03 -22.23
N ILE A 505 5.52 26.17 -22.35
CA ILE A 505 6.27 26.03 -23.63
C ILE A 505 6.31 24.57 -24.12
N GLY A 506 5.78 23.61 -23.35
CA GLY A 506 5.58 22.21 -23.77
C GLY A 506 4.82 22.04 -25.10
N GLY A 507 4.04 23.03 -25.54
CA GLY A 507 3.44 23.06 -26.89
C GLY A 507 4.41 23.13 -28.07
N LEU A 508 5.73 23.23 -27.84
CA LEU A 508 6.77 23.06 -28.86
C LEU A 508 7.30 21.62 -28.97
N VAL A 509 6.82 20.69 -28.13
CA VAL A 509 7.13 19.25 -28.23
C VAL A 509 6.09 18.60 -29.16
N PRO A 510 6.48 17.77 -30.15
CA PRO A 510 5.53 17.17 -31.09
C PRO A 510 4.53 16.26 -30.35
N LEU A 511 3.26 16.68 -30.36
CA LEU A 511 2.17 15.99 -29.66
C LEU A 511 1.68 14.74 -30.42
N PRO A 512 1.11 13.73 -29.75
CA PRO A 512 0.66 12.50 -30.39
C PRO A 512 -0.50 12.74 -31.38
N SER A 513 -0.31 12.41 -32.67
CA SER A 513 -1.17 12.85 -33.78
C SER A 513 -2.66 12.59 -33.61
N ASP A 514 -3.47 13.52 -34.11
CA ASP A 514 -4.89 13.33 -34.39
C ASP A 514 -5.74 13.26 -33.11
N ALA A 515 -5.88 14.42 -32.45
CA ALA A 515 -6.91 14.65 -31.45
C ALA A 515 -7.62 15.98 -31.73
N LEU A 516 -8.91 16.01 -31.42
CA LEU A 516 -9.68 17.25 -31.24
C LEU A 516 -9.44 17.72 -29.81
N VAL A 517 -9.06 18.98 -29.64
CA VAL A 517 -8.91 19.63 -28.33
C VAL A 517 -9.73 20.92 -28.32
N THR A 518 -10.62 21.06 -27.36
CA THR A 518 -11.55 22.20 -27.28
C THR A 518 -11.46 22.83 -25.89
N PRO A 519 -10.84 24.02 -25.75
CA PRO A 519 -10.80 24.76 -24.51
C PRO A 519 -12.22 25.17 -24.05
N VAL A 520 -12.47 25.04 -22.76
CA VAL A 520 -13.75 25.37 -22.11
C VAL A 520 -13.49 26.29 -20.92
N THR A 521 -14.32 27.31 -20.75
CA THR A 521 -14.41 28.10 -19.53
C THR A 521 -15.83 28.03 -19.00
N PHE A 522 -16.01 27.78 -17.69
CA PHE A 522 -17.32 27.65 -17.06
C PHE A 522 -17.38 28.37 -15.72
N ARG A 523 -18.58 28.81 -15.34
CA ARG A 523 -18.83 29.49 -14.05
C ARG A 523 -19.06 28.49 -12.93
N VAL A 524 -18.38 28.71 -11.80
CA VAL A 524 -18.61 27.95 -10.57
C VAL A 524 -19.92 28.40 -9.95
N LYS A 525 -20.82 27.45 -9.76
CA LYS A 525 -22.10 27.63 -9.08
C LYS A 525 -21.94 27.25 -7.61
N LYS A 526 -22.64 27.97 -6.74
CA LYS A 526 -22.83 27.59 -5.34
C LYS A 526 -23.72 26.34 -5.26
N ARG A 527 -23.23 25.26 -4.64
CA ARG A 527 -23.88 23.94 -4.56
C ARG A 527 -24.21 23.49 -3.13
N ASN A 528 -24.01 24.36 -2.13
CA ASN A 528 -24.20 24.07 -0.70
C ASN A 528 -23.27 22.94 -0.22
N LEU A 529 -21.98 23.10 -0.51
CA LEU A 529 -20.93 22.14 -0.14
C LEU A 529 -20.76 22.05 1.39
N ARG A 530 -20.21 20.92 1.83
CA ARG A 530 -20.16 20.49 3.23
C ARG A 530 -18.71 20.36 3.72
N GLY A 531 -18.54 20.25 5.04
CA GLY A 531 -17.23 20.10 5.67
C GLY A 531 -16.29 21.25 5.33
N ILE A 532 -15.02 20.95 5.06
CA ILE A 532 -13.95 21.94 4.84
C ILE A 532 -14.18 22.87 3.62
N LEU A 533 -15.11 22.52 2.71
CA LEU A 533 -15.45 23.34 1.55
C LEU A 533 -16.63 24.30 1.78
N ALA A 534 -17.31 24.22 2.92
CA ALA A 534 -18.56 24.95 3.15
C ALA A 534 -18.38 26.49 3.13
N GLU A 535 -17.26 27.02 3.62
CA GLU A 535 -16.97 28.46 3.56
C GLU A 535 -16.61 28.92 2.14
N PHE A 536 -15.86 28.09 1.41
CA PHE A 536 -15.45 28.37 0.03
C PHE A 536 -16.65 28.40 -0.92
N ASP A 537 -17.56 27.42 -0.82
CA ASP A 537 -18.82 27.41 -1.57
C ASP A 537 -19.78 28.53 -1.11
N GLN A 538 -19.77 28.89 0.17
CA GLN A 538 -20.57 30.01 0.65
C GLN A 538 -20.17 31.36 0.02
N ALA A 539 -18.89 31.54 -0.30
CA ALA A 539 -18.37 32.70 -1.00
C ALA A 539 -18.69 32.73 -2.51
N GLU A 540 -19.12 31.63 -3.12
CA GLU A 540 -19.44 31.60 -4.55
C GLU A 540 -20.72 32.40 -4.86
N ASN A 541 -20.56 33.35 -5.77
CA ASN A 541 -21.60 34.27 -6.24
C ASN A 541 -22.05 33.98 -7.69
N GLY A 542 -21.49 32.94 -8.33
CA GLY A 542 -21.74 32.62 -9.74
C GLY A 542 -20.91 33.41 -10.75
N THR A 543 -19.96 34.27 -10.33
CA THR A 543 -19.10 35.05 -11.24
C THR A 543 -17.68 34.52 -11.36
N ARG A 544 -17.26 33.57 -10.52
CA ARG A 544 -15.94 32.94 -10.64
C ARG A 544 -15.96 31.92 -11.77
N GLU A 545 -14.91 31.94 -12.59
CA GLU A 545 -14.74 31.03 -13.72
C GLU A 545 -13.58 30.06 -13.48
N LEU A 546 -13.67 28.87 -14.07
CA LEU A 546 -12.63 27.85 -14.15
C LEU A 546 -12.49 27.40 -15.61
N SER A 547 -11.27 27.01 -16.00
CA SER A 547 -10.96 26.53 -17.34
C SER A 547 -10.67 25.03 -17.37
N GLY A 548 -10.59 24.50 -18.58
CA GLY A 548 -10.12 23.17 -18.90
C GLY A 548 -10.18 22.94 -20.40
N GLU A 549 -9.99 21.70 -20.82
CA GLU A 549 -10.16 21.30 -22.22
C GLU A 549 -10.80 19.92 -22.36
N TRP A 550 -11.70 19.78 -23.33
CA TRP A 550 -12.06 18.47 -23.84
C TRP A 550 -10.97 17.96 -24.77
N VAL A 551 -10.58 16.71 -24.59
CA VAL A 551 -9.61 16.00 -25.42
C VAL A 551 -10.24 14.72 -25.92
N VAL A 552 -10.38 14.61 -27.25
CA VAL A 552 -11.00 13.46 -27.92
C VAL A 552 -10.09 12.97 -29.05
N GLY A 553 -9.58 11.75 -28.94
CA GLY A 553 -8.77 11.14 -30.01
C GLY A 553 -9.57 10.94 -31.30
N LYS A 554 -8.95 11.13 -32.48
CA LYS A 554 -9.61 11.09 -33.80
C LYS A 554 -10.54 9.88 -33.99
N LYS A 555 -10.10 8.66 -33.65
CA LYS A 555 -10.92 7.44 -33.80
C LYS A 555 -12.14 7.42 -32.87
N THR A 556 -12.00 7.95 -31.65
CA THR A 556 -13.10 8.16 -30.69
C THR A 556 -14.09 9.19 -31.25
N TRP A 557 -13.60 10.32 -31.77
CA TRP A 557 -14.43 11.37 -32.37
C TRP A 557 -15.18 10.90 -33.62
N GLN A 558 -14.51 10.19 -34.54
CA GLN A 558 -15.14 9.60 -35.72
C GLN A 558 -16.23 8.58 -35.36
N ARG A 559 -16.03 7.78 -34.29
CA ARG A 559 -17.05 6.88 -33.74
C ARG A 559 -18.27 7.67 -33.24
N LEU A 560 -18.04 8.68 -32.41
CA LEU A 560 -19.09 9.53 -31.84
C LEU A 560 -19.93 10.20 -32.94
N GLN A 561 -19.29 10.82 -33.94
CA GLN A 561 -19.96 11.43 -35.08
C GLN A 561 -20.84 10.44 -35.87
N ALA A 562 -20.37 9.20 -36.07
CA ALA A 562 -21.17 8.17 -36.73
C ALA A 562 -22.38 7.71 -35.88
N GLU A 563 -22.18 7.53 -34.57
CA GLU A 563 -23.26 7.20 -33.62
C GLU A 563 -24.31 8.33 -33.54
N TRP A 564 -23.87 9.59 -33.55
CA TRP A 564 -24.75 10.76 -33.52
C TRP A 564 -25.56 10.92 -34.81
N ARG A 565 -24.92 10.88 -35.98
CA ARG A 565 -25.62 10.96 -37.29
C ARG A 565 -26.66 9.83 -37.43
N THR A 566 -26.34 8.64 -36.91
CA THR A 566 -27.26 7.48 -36.82
C THR A 566 -28.44 7.73 -35.86
N THR A 567 -28.20 8.45 -34.77
CA THR A 567 -29.23 8.78 -33.75
C THR A 567 -30.13 9.92 -34.23
N ARG A 568 -29.55 11.00 -34.75
CA ARG A 568 -30.25 12.19 -35.26
C ARG A 568 -31.16 11.88 -36.46
N SER A 569 -30.77 10.93 -37.32
CA SER A 569 -31.62 10.45 -38.43
C SER A 569 -32.81 9.59 -37.96
N GLN A 570 -32.75 8.98 -36.77
CA GLN A 570 -33.89 8.28 -36.15
C GLN A 570 -34.88 9.24 -35.46
N ILE A 571 -34.46 10.46 -35.10
CA ILE A 571 -35.25 11.47 -34.36
C ILE A 571 -36.15 12.32 -35.32
N SER A 572 -36.39 11.87 -36.54
CA SER A 572 -37.13 12.62 -37.58
C SER A 572 -38.66 12.62 -37.45
N SER A 573 -39.20 12.75 -36.24
CA SER A 573 -40.57 13.28 -35.96
C SER A 573 -40.77 13.57 -34.47
N ASP A 574 -41.61 14.58 -34.18
CA ASP A 574 -42.22 14.93 -32.88
C ASP A 574 -41.32 15.30 -31.67
N ALA A 575 -41.65 16.44 -31.07
CA ALA A 575 -40.85 17.11 -30.02
C ALA A 575 -40.96 16.49 -28.61
N GLN A 576 -41.32 15.21 -28.49
CA GLN A 576 -41.56 14.53 -27.21
C GLN A 576 -40.39 13.60 -26.77
N ILE A 577 -39.29 13.60 -27.53
CA ILE A 577 -38.20 12.61 -27.51
C ILE A 577 -37.05 12.92 -26.51
N LEU A 578 -37.11 14.04 -25.77
CA LEU A 578 -36.03 14.47 -24.85
C LEU A 578 -35.69 13.51 -23.69
N ASN A 579 -36.47 12.44 -23.48
CA ASN A 579 -36.19 11.37 -22.51
C ASN A 579 -35.66 10.06 -23.14
N GLU A 580 -35.48 9.98 -24.47
CA GLU A 580 -34.86 8.81 -25.09
C GLU A 580 -33.35 8.80 -24.86
N SER A 581 -32.81 7.59 -24.69
CA SER A 581 -31.39 7.34 -24.48
C SER A 581 -30.73 6.84 -25.76
N VAL A 582 -29.55 7.37 -26.09
CA VAL A 582 -28.65 6.78 -27.11
C VAL A 582 -28.40 5.30 -26.73
N LYS A 583 -28.06 4.41 -27.67
CA LYS A 583 -27.90 2.97 -27.33
C LYS A 583 -26.52 2.61 -26.73
N THR A 584 -25.56 3.53 -26.75
CA THR A 584 -24.15 3.27 -26.43
C THR A 584 -23.76 3.74 -25.03
N LYS A 585 -22.83 3.01 -24.41
CA LYS A 585 -22.42 3.16 -23.00
C LYS A 585 -21.10 3.90 -22.91
N GLU A 586 -21.18 5.19 -23.22
CA GLU A 586 -20.08 6.15 -23.15
C GLU A 586 -19.43 6.21 -21.76
N GLN A 587 -18.11 6.44 -21.73
CA GLN A 587 -17.36 6.75 -20.51
C GLN A 587 -16.66 8.10 -20.68
N VAL A 588 -16.66 8.89 -19.61
CA VAL A 588 -16.03 10.21 -19.54
C VAL A 588 -14.96 10.18 -18.47
N ILE A 589 -13.78 10.69 -18.76
CA ILE A 589 -12.67 10.78 -17.81
C ILE A 589 -12.53 12.24 -17.35
N LEU A 590 -12.76 12.51 -16.07
CA LEU A 590 -12.31 13.75 -15.44
C LEU A 590 -10.82 13.61 -15.16
N TYR A 591 -9.99 14.38 -15.87
CA TYR A 591 -8.55 14.36 -15.73
C TYR A 591 -8.04 15.57 -14.92
N ILE A 592 -7.20 15.30 -13.94
CA ILE A 592 -6.62 16.29 -13.02
C ILE A 592 -5.10 16.24 -13.16
N HIS A 593 -4.50 17.34 -13.63
CA HIS A 593 -3.07 17.37 -13.96
C HIS A 593 -2.16 17.44 -12.71
N GLY A 594 -0.95 16.91 -12.86
CA GLY A 594 0.13 17.05 -11.88
C GLY A 594 0.75 18.45 -11.81
N GLY A 595 2.04 18.49 -11.42
CA GLY A 595 2.78 19.74 -11.23
C GLY A 595 2.74 20.31 -9.81
N ALA A 596 2.84 19.44 -8.79
CA ALA A 596 3.07 19.81 -7.39
C ALA A 596 2.11 20.89 -6.82
N TYR A 597 0.84 20.90 -7.27
CA TYR A 597 -0.18 21.90 -6.93
C TYR A 597 0.11 23.36 -7.36
N TYR A 598 1.24 23.65 -8.02
CA TYR A 598 1.66 25.02 -8.33
C TYR A 598 2.22 25.29 -9.74
N LEU A 599 2.48 24.26 -10.57
CA LEU A 599 3.31 24.38 -11.77
C LEU A 599 2.63 24.16 -13.14
N SER A 600 1.75 23.15 -13.27
CA SER A 600 1.27 22.68 -14.59
C SER A 600 -0.15 23.16 -14.92
N SER A 601 -0.64 22.77 -16.10
CA SER A 601 -2.00 23.01 -16.61
C SER A 601 -2.47 21.82 -17.45
N ALA A 602 -3.76 21.76 -17.78
CA ALA A 602 -4.33 20.74 -18.67
C ALA A 602 -3.59 20.68 -20.03
N ALA A 603 -3.34 21.85 -20.64
CA ALA A 603 -2.69 21.96 -21.94
C ALA A 603 -1.21 21.49 -21.93
N ALA A 604 -0.48 21.74 -20.84
CA ALA A 604 0.89 21.24 -20.69
C ALA A 604 0.94 19.70 -20.56
N GLN A 605 -0.10 19.10 -19.98
CA GLN A 605 -0.18 17.67 -19.70
C GLN A 605 -0.83 16.86 -20.85
N ARG A 606 -0.97 17.45 -22.05
CA ARG A 606 -1.50 16.80 -23.26
C ARG A 606 -0.73 15.55 -23.72
N LEU A 607 0.54 15.42 -23.35
CA LEU A 607 1.32 14.19 -23.53
C LEU A 607 0.70 12.98 -22.81
N ILE A 608 -0.13 13.20 -21.79
CA ILE A 608 -0.89 12.15 -21.07
C ILE A 608 -2.36 12.11 -21.52
N SER A 609 -3.07 13.25 -21.56
CA SER A 609 -4.51 13.27 -21.85
C SER A 609 -4.86 12.80 -23.27
N ILE A 610 -4.02 13.09 -24.26
CA ILE A 610 -4.23 12.69 -25.65
C ILE A 610 -4.08 11.16 -25.83
N PRO A 611 -3.00 10.50 -25.37
CA PRO A 611 -2.94 9.03 -25.34
C PRO A 611 -4.04 8.40 -24.48
N LEU A 612 -4.35 8.98 -23.31
CA LEU A 612 -5.40 8.47 -22.42
C LEU A 612 -6.75 8.33 -23.14
N SER A 613 -7.21 9.37 -23.85
CA SER A 613 -8.43 9.31 -24.67
C SER A 613 -8.36 8.22 -25.74
N LYS A 614 -7.24 8.13 -26.47
CA LYS A 614 -7.05 7.20 -27.60
C LYS A 614 -6.98 5.73 -27.18
N PHE A 615 -6.34 5.44 -26.04
CA PHE A 615 -6.24 4.09 -25.52
C PHE A 615 -7.54 3.63 -24.86
N THR A 616 -8.19 4.51 -24.08
CA THR A 616 -9.43 4.17 -23.36
C THR A 616 -10.69 4.21 -24.22
N ASP A 617 -10.70 4.93 -25.35
CA ASP A 617 -11.87 5.16 -26.23
C ASP A 617 -12.96 6.00 -25.54
N ALA A 618 -12.50 6.99 -24.78
CA ALA A 618 -13.30 7.87 -23.92
C ALA A 618 -13.07 9.36 -24.23
N ARG A 619 -14.08 10.18 -23.93
CA ARG A 619 -13.95 11.65 -23.86
C ARG A 619 -13.19 12.02 -22.58
N VAL A 620 -12.12 12.80 -22.68
CA VAL A 620 -11.37 13.30 -21.50
C VAL A 620 -11.69 14.77 -21.28
N PHE A 621 -12.10 15.16 -20.08
CA PHE A 621 -12.21 16.55 -19.65
C PHE A 621 -11.07 16.85 -18.69
N ALA A 622 -10.05 17.56 -19.17
CA ALA A 622 -8.89 17.95 -18.39
C ALA A 622 -9.16 19.31 -17.71
N LEU A 623 -9.20 19.33 -16.38
CA LEU A 623 -9.56 20.51 -15.58
C LEU A 623 -8.32 21.30 -15.14
N ASP A 624 -8.30 22.61 -15.37
CA ASP A 624 -7.36 23.52 -14.71
C ASP A 624 -7.94 23.91 -13.33
N TYR A 625 -7.37 23.37 -12.26
CA TYR A 625 -7.64 23.87 -10.90
C TYR A 625 -6.75 25.08 -10.62
N ARG A 626 -7.20 26.02 -9.79
CA ARG A 626 -6.38 27.20 -9.45
C ARG A 626 -5.15 26.76 -8.65
N LEU A 627 -4.00 27.28 -9.05
CA LEU A 627 -2.70 26.89 -8.51
C LEU A 627 -2.37 27.62 -7.21
N ALA A 628 -1.59 26.96 -6.35
CA ALA A 628 -0.91 27.61 -5.24
C ALA A 628 0.27 28.47 -5.73
N PRO A 629 0.72 29.50 -4.99
CA PRO A 629 0.20 30.01 -3.73
C PRO A 629 -1.04 30.92 -3.87
N GLU A 630 -1.48 31.26 -5.09
CA GLU A 630 -2.64 32.13 -5.33
C GLU A 630 -3.97 31.49 -4.89
N THR A 631 -4.04 30.16 -4.88
CA THR A 631 -5.13 29.38 -4.28
C THR A 631 -4.54 28.18 -3.54
N ARG A 632 -4.44 28.32 -2.22
CA ARG A 632 -3.96 27.29 -1.27
C ARG A 632 -5.03 26.26 -0.94
N PHE A 633 -4.65 25.12 -0.36
CA PHE A 633 -5.58 24.13 0.19
C PHE A 633 -6.59 24.79 1.17
N PRO A 634 -7.90 24.47 1.11
CA PRO A 634 -8.58 23.47 0.28
C PRO A 634 -9.09 23.98 -1.09
N GLY A 635 -8.63 25.16 -1.55
CA GLY A 635 -9.11 25.77 -2.80
C GLY A 635 -9.01 24.90 -4.06
N PRO A 636 -7.90 24.16 -4.31
CA PRO A 636 -7.81 23.25 -5.46
C PRO A 636 -8.79 22.07 -5.38
N LEU A 637 -9.07 21.57 -4.17
CA LEU A 637 -10.11 20.57 -3.94
C LEU A 637 -11.51 21.13 -4.25
N HIS A 638 -11.78 22.40 -3.91
CA HIS A 638 -13.04 23.06 -4.27
C HIS A 638 -13.24 23.11 -5.79
N ASP A 639 -12.18 23.41 -6.55
CA ASP A 639 -12.25 23.48 -8.01
C ASP A 639 -12.48 22.10 -8.63
N VAL A 640 -11.79 21.08 -8.12
CA VAL A 640 -11.97 19.68 -8.53
C VAL A 640 -13.37 19.14 -8.21
N VAL A 641 -13.91 19.43 -7.03
CA VAL A 641 -15.31 19.11 -6.66
C VAL A 641 -16.30 19.86 -7.56
N SER A 642 -16.02 21.14 -7.86
CA SER A 642 -16.84 21.94 -8.78
C SER A 642 -16.85 21.36 -10.20
N GLY A 643 -15.70 20.88 -10.69
CA GLY A 643 -15.56 20.22 -11.99
C GLY A 643 -16.29 18.86 -12.04
N TYR A 644 -16.22 18.05 -10.98
CA TYR A 644 -16.97 16.79 -10.91
C TYR A 644 -18.48 17.02 -10.89
N LEU A 645 -18.97 17.91 -10.02
CA LEU A 645 -20.40 18.23 -9.92
C LEU A 645 -20.93 18.95 -11.17
N ARG A 646 -20.07 19.63 -11.94
CA ARG A 646 -20.41 20.13 -13.28
C ARG A 646 -20.73 18.99 -14.25
N LEU A 647 -19.89 17.97 -14.34
CA LEU A 647 -20.14 16.82 -15.21
C LEU A 647 -21.46 16.12 -14.85
N VAL A 648 -21.73 15.94 -13.54
CA VAL A 648 -22.92 15.24 -13.05
C VAL A 648 -24.20 16.07 -13.15
N GLU A 649 -24.16 17.35 -12.75
CA GLU A 649 -25.37 18.17 -12.56
C GLU A 649 -25.66 19.13 -13.72
N ASP A 650 -24.63 19.65 -14.40
CA ASP A 650 -24.79 20.63 -15.50
C ASP A 650 -24.77 19.97 -16.89
N LEU A 651 -23.91 18.96 -17.08
CA LEU A 651 -23.84 18.13 -18.29
C LEU A 651 -24.66 16.83 -18.17
N HIS A 652 -25.26 16.56 -17.02
CA HIS A 652 -26.15 15.42 -16.76
C HIS A 652 -25.52 14.02 -17.04
N ILE A 653 -24.20 13.90 -16.91
CA ILE A 653 -23.46 12.64 -17.10
C ILE A 653 -23.68 11.75 -15.87
N PRO A 654 -24.12 10.49 -16.03
CA PRO A 654 -24.30 9.58 -14.89
C PRO A 654 -22.98 9.33 -14.14
N PRO A 655 -22.94 9.38 -12.80
CA PRO A 655 -21.73 9.09 -12.02
C PRO A 655 -21.06 7.76 -12.37
N GLU A 656 -21.85 6.70 -12.63
CA GLU A 656 -21.32 5.39 -13.07
C GLU A 656 -20.74 5.36 -14.49
N ASN A 657 -20.80 6.46 -15.25
CA ASN A 657 -20.09 6.65 -16.52
C ASN A 657 -18.79 7.45 -16.35
N ILE A 658 -18.59 8.14 -15.23
CA ILE A 658 -17.41 8.98 -14.96
C ILE A 658 -16.28 8.13 -14.37
N LEU A 659 -15.07 8.32 -14.88
CA LEU A 659 -13.81 7.87 -14.33
C LEU A 659 -12.99 9.09 -13.88
N LEU A 660 -12.22 8.94 -12.80
CA LEU A 660 -11.17 9.91 -12.49
C LEU A 660 -9.85 9.44 -13.09
N ALA A 661 -9.01 10.37 -13.52
CA ALA A 661 -7.61 10.12 -13.80
C ALA A 661 -6.75 11.29 -13.32
N GLY A 662 -5.56 11.02 -12.81
CA GLY A 662 -4.66 12.09 -12.40
C GLY A 662 -3.24 11.63 -12.11
N ASP A 663 -2.29 12.52 -12.39
CA ASP A 663 -0.87 12.29 -12.19
C ASP A 663 -0.30 13.15 -11.06
N SER A 664 0.71 12.65 -10.33
CA SER A 664 1.39 13.43 -9.28
C SER A 664 0.40 14.03 -8.27
N ALA A 665 0.49 15.34 -8.00
CA ALA A 665 -0.48 16.12 -7.22
C ALA A 665 -1.95 15.98 -7.69
N GLY A 666 -2.19 15.83 -9.00
CA GLY A 666 -3.52 15.58 -9.55
C GLY A 666 -4.06 14.18 -9.20
N GLY A 667 -3.17 13.19 -9.05
CA GLY A 667 -3.50 11.88 -8.48
C GLY A 667 -3.87 11.96 -6.99
N GLY A 668 -3.18 12.83 -6.23
CA GLY A 668 -3.57 13.18 -4.86
C GLY A 668 -4.96 13.83 -4.79
N LEU A 669 -5.23 14.79 -5.67
CA LEU A 669 -6.56 15.43 -5.80
C LEU A 669 -7.66 14.46 -6.24
N CYS A 670 -7.36 13.43 -7.04
CA CYS A 670 -8.31 12.36 -7.36
C CYS A 670 -8.76 11.61 -6.09
N LEU A 671 -7.82 11.21 -5.23
CA LEU A 671 -8.14 10.54 -3.96
C LEU A 671 -8.88 11.48 -3.00
N ALA A 672 -8.45 12.74 -2.89
CA ALA A 672 -9.11 13.75 -2.07
C ALA A 672 -10.57 13.99 -2.53
N LEU A 673 -10.83 14.01 -3.84
CA LEU A 673 -12.17 14.06 -4.41
C LEU A 673 -12.99 12.82 -4.05
N LEU A 674 -12.44 11.61 -4.23
CA LEU A 674 -13.14 10.36 -3.91
C LEU A 674 -13.58 10.31 -2.44
N MET A 675 -12.68 10.62 -1.51
CA MET A 675 -13.00 10.67 -0.08
C MET A 675 -14.00 11.77 0.21
N TYR A 676 -13.81 13.00 -0.29
CA TYR A 676 -14.77 14.09 -0.09
C TYR A 676 -16.19 13.73 -0.55
N LEU A 677 -16.32 13.07 -1.71
CA LEU A 677 -17.60 12.61 -2.24
C LEU A 677 -18.23 11.54 -1.35
N ARG A 678 -17.47 10.53 -0.92
CA ARG A 678 -17.93 9.48 0.01
C ARG A 678 -18.42 10.09 1.33
N ASP A 679 -17.53 10.81 2.01
CA ASP A 679 -17.74 11.29 3.38
C ASP A 679 -18.97 12.21 3.49
N HIS A 680 -19.24 12.97 2.42
CA HIS A 680 -20.38 13.88 2.34
C HIS A 680 -21.60 13.30 1.61
N ASN A 681 -21.59 11.99 1.30
CA ASN A 681 -22.70 11.25 0.68
C ASN A 681 -23.13 11.78 -0.70
N TYR A 682 -22.18 12.22 -1.52
CA TYR A 682 -22.38 12.44 -2.96
C TYR A 682 -22.26 11.12 -3.73
N SER A 683 -22.71 11.10 -5.00
CA SER A 683 -22.50 9.92 -5.85
C SER A 683 -21.04 9.82 -6.28
N LEU A 684 -20.44 8.65 -6.07
CA LEU A 684 -19.08 8.33 -6.48
C LEU A 684 -18.98 8.02 -7.99
N PRO A 685 -17.83 8.33 -8.62
CA PRO A 685 -17.50 7.86 -9.98
C PRO A 685 -17.29 6.34 -10.01
N ALA A 686 -17.16 5.77 -11.22
CA ALA A 686 -16.99 4.33 -11.43
C ALA A 686 -15.66 3.76 -10.90
N GLY A 687 -14.62 4.58 -10.78
CA GLY A 687 -13.26 4.20 -10.37
C GLY A 687 -12.24 5.32 -10.63
N ALA A 688 -10.96 5.07 -10.39
CA ALA A 688 -9.88 6.01 -10.69
C ALA A 688 -8.61 5.37 -11.29
N ILE A 689 -7.87 6.17 -12.05
CA ILE A 689 -6.55 5.86 -12.63
C ILE A 689 -5.53 6.84 -12.06
N LEU A 690 -4.63 6.35 -11.21
CA LEU A 690 -3.64 7.16 -10.51
C LEU A 690 -2.25 6.88 -11.08
N MET A 691 -1.55 7.93 -11.51
CA MET A 691 -0.23 7.85 -12.13
C MET A 691 0.79 8.56 -11.24
N SER A 692 1.67 7.81 -10.57
CA SER A 692 2.63 8.37 -9.61
C SER A 692 1.97 9.33 -8.60
N PRO A 693 0.84 8.97 -7.94
CA PRO A 693 0.07 9.93 -7.15
C PRO A 693 0.84 10.40 -5.91
N TRP A 694 0.95 11.72 -5.70
CA TRP A 694 1.55 12.27 -4.50
C TRP A 694 0.52 12.31 -3.37
N VAL A 695 0.76 11.56 -2.29
CA VAL A 695 -0.24 11.26 -1.25
C VAL A 695 0.25 11.51 0.19
N ASP A 696 1.55 11.71 0.39
CA ASP A 696 2.16 12.09 1.66
C ASP A 696 2.90 13.44 1.56
N LEU A 697 2.29 14.51 2.06
CA LEU A 697 2.96 15.82 2.16
C LEU A 697 3.94 15.90 3.34
N THR A 698 4.00 14.92 4.26
CA THR A 698 5.07 14.86 5.27
C THR A 698 6.41 14.40 4.67
N MET A 699 6.38 13.81 3.46
CA MET A 699 7.54 13.23 2.75
C MET A 699 8.29 12.22 3.64
N SER A 700 7.56 11.31 4.28
CA SER A 700 8.05 10.43 5.34
C SER A 700 8.71 9.13 4.85
N CYS A 701 8.49 8.74 3.59
CA CYS A 701 8.92 7.46 3.02
C CYS A 701 10.38 7.44 2.51
N GLU A 702 10.98 6.27 2.30
CA GLU A 702 12.43 6.12 2.03
C GLU A 702 12.84 6.54 0.61
N SER A 703 11.99 6.29 -0.38
CA SER A 703 12.22 6.63 -1.79
C SER A 703 12.52 8.12 -2.01
N TRP A 704 12.08 9.01 -1.11
CA TRP A 704 12.46 10.43 -1.10
C TRP A 704 13.97 10.69 -0.97
N ASP A 705 14.72 9.78 -0.34
CA ASP A 705 16.18 9.83 -0.30
C ASP A 705 16.80 8.83 -1.29
N SER A 706 16.34 7.57 -1.31
CA SER A 706 17.00 6.49 -2.05
C SER A 706 16.84 6.60 -3.58
N ASN A 707 15.74 7.21 -4.07
CA ASN A 707 15.52 7.45 -5.50
C ASN A 707 15.87 8.87 -5.98
N ALA A 708 16.19 9.82 -5.10
CA ALA A 708 16.52 11.21 -5.45
C ALA A 708 17.75 11.39 -6.37
N SER A 709 18.55 10.34 -6.58
CA SER A 709 19.67 10.35 -7.53
C SER A 709 19.30 9.93 -8.97
N PHE A 710 18.13 9.33 -9.15
CA PHE A 710 17.60 8.87 -10.44
C PHE A 710 16.45 9.75 -10.94
N ASP A 711 15.52 10.10 -10.05
CA ASP A 711 14.27 10.75 -10.42
C ASP A 711 14.41 12.20 -10.93
N VAL A 712 13.36 12.70 -11.59
CA VAL A 712 13.24 14.07 -12.09
C VAL A 712 12.62 15.03 -11.07
N VAL A 713 11.95 14.54 -10.03
CA VAL A 713 11.40 15.37 -8.95
C VAL A 713 12.55 15.92 -8.09
N PRO A 714 12.72 17.25 -7.98
CA PRO A 714 13.74 17.83 -7.13
C PRO A 714 13.33 17.73 -5.67
N PHE A 715 14.19 17.15 -4.82
CA PHE A 715 14.04 17.26 -3.37
C PHE A 715 14.06 18.75 -2.96
N PRO A 716 12.99 19.30 -2.36
CA PRO A 716 12.93 20.70 -1.98
C PRO A 716 13.82 20.97 -0.76
N ALA A 717 14.62 22.04 -0.80
CA ALA A 717 15.29 22.51 0.42
C ALA A 717 14.24 23.02 1.43
N GLN A 718 14.50 22.82 2.72
CA GLN A 718 13.55 23.19 3.77
C GLN A 718 13.31 24.70 3.84
N ASP A 719 14.29 25.55 3.51
CA ASP A 719 14.18 27.02 3.53
C ASP A 719 13.87 27.68 2.17
N ASP A 720 13.52 26.87 1.14
CA ASP A 720 13.29 27.33 -0.23
C ASP A 720 11.98 28.15 -0.39
N HIS A 721 12.03 29.23 -1.18
CA HIS A 721 10.83 29.98 -1.56
C HIS A 721 9.93 29.22 -2.56
N MET A 722 10.43 28.14 -3.14
CA MET A 722 9.75 27.23 -4.08
C MET A 722 9.25 25.93 -3.42
N ASN A 723 9.31 25.80 -2.09
CA ASN A 723 8.91 24.57 -1.39
C ASN A 723 7.42 24.22 -1.66
N PRO A 724 7.10 23.07 -2.29
CA PRO A 724 5.76 22.78 -2.79
C PRO A 724 4.71 22.66 -1.68
N VAL A 725 5.06 21.98 -0.58
CA VAL A 725 4.15 21.76 0.56
C VAL A 725 3.85 23.09 1.25
N ALA A 726 4.87 23.94 1.41
CA ALA A 726 4.69 25.27 1.98
C ALA A 726 3.86 26.20 1.08
N LEU A 727 4.06 26.16 -0.24
CA LEU A 727 3.23 26.92 -1.18
C LEU A 727 1.76 26.46 -1.14
N TYR A 728 1.51 25.15 -1.11
CA TYR A 728 0.17 24.55 -1.14
C TYR A 728 -0.63 24.75 0.15
N LEU A 729 -0.03 24.50 1.31
CA LEU A 729 -0.72 24.59 2.61
C LEU A 729 -0.62 25.98 3.26
N GLY A 730 0.46 26.72 2.96
CA GLY A 730 0.69 28.07 3.48
C GLY A 730 0.74 28.13 5.01
N GLU A 731 0.09 29.15 5.58
CA GLU A 731 0.14 29.47 7.01
C GLU A 731 -0.58 28.44 7.90
N ARG A 732 -1.47 27.60 7.35
CA ARG A 732 -2.13 26.48 8.06
C ARG A 732 -1.47 25.13 7.75
N MET A 733 -0.16 25.11 7.53
CA MET A 733 0.59 23.85 7.34
C MET A 733 0.44 22.92 8.56
N GLU A 734 0.57 23.45 9.78
CA GLU A 734 0.46 22.66 11.01
C GLU A 734 -0.91 21.97 11.15
N ASP A 735 -1.99 22.62 10.71
CA ASP A 735 -3.36 22.06 10.72
C ASP A 735 -3.60 21.02 9.61
N TYR A 736 -2.83 21.07 8.50
CA TYR A 736 -3.18 20.38 7.26
C TYR A 736 -2.15 19.39 6.72
N LEU A 737 -0.93 19.31 7.27
CA LEU A 737 0.13 18.43 6.76
C LEU A 737 -0.27 16.94 6.72
N THR A 738 -1.11 16.50 7.65
CA THR A 738 -1.64 15.12 7.74
C THR A 738 -3.16 15.06 7.59
N HIS A 739 -3.80 16.14 7.09
CA HIS A 739 -5.24 16.16 6.87
C HIS A 739 -5.61 15.29 5.65
N PRO A 740 -6.60 14.38 5.72
CA PRO A 740 -6.89 13.39 4.67
C PRO A 740 -7.04 13.95 3.25
N TYR A 741 -7.69 15.10 3.07
CA TYR A 741 -7.85 15.68 1.73
C TYR A 741 -6.64 16.49 1.22
N ALA A 742 -5.60 16.66 2.03
CA ALA A 742 -4.34 17.29 1.66
C ALA A 742 -3.23 16.24 1.46
N SER A 743 -3.13 15.28 2.39
CA SER A 743 -2.27 14.10 2.33
C SER A 743 -3.13 12.82 2.35
N PRO A 744 -3.63 12.35 1.19
CA PRO A 744 -4.49 11.17 1.10
C PRO A 744 -4.03 9.91 1.82
N LEU A 745 -2.72 9.68 2.01
CA LEU A 745 -2.25 8.50 2.71
C LEU A 745 -2.72 8.41 4.18
N PHE A 746 -3.09 9.54 4.79
CA PHE A 746 -3.65 9.62 6.14
C PHE A 746 -5.18 9.43 6.20
N GLY A 747 -5.85 9.36 5.04
CA GLY A 747 -7.30 9.17 4.96
C GLY A 747 -7.77 7.73 5.11
N ASP A 748 -9.03 7.55 5.49
CA ASP A 748 -9.71 6.26 5.37
C ASP A 748 -10.08 5.99 3.89
N PHE A 749 -9.95 4.75 3.46
CA PHE A 749 -10.25 4.28 2.10
C PHE A 749 -11.43 3.30 2.03
N GLU A 750 -12.12 2.99 3.13
CA GLU A 750 -13.31 2.10 3.09
C GLU A 750 -14.37 2.67 2.15
N GLY A 751 -14.97 1.82 1.31
CA GLY A 751 -16.05 2.21 0.40
C GLY A 751 -15.65 3.09 -0.81
N LEU A 752 -14.36 3.31 -1.07
CA LEU A 752 -13.90 3.95 -2.31
C LEU A 752 -14.08 3.02 -3.53
N PRO A 753 -14.28 3.58 -4.75
CA PRO A 753 -14.42 2.76 -5.96
C PRO A 753 -13.06 2.22 -6.44
N PRO A 754 -13.04 1.20 -7.33
CA PRO A 754 -11.82 0.51 -7.75
C PRO A 754 -10.71 1.41 -8.31
N LEU A 755 -9.47 1.06 -7.98
CA LEU A 755 -8.27 1.86 -8.28
C LEU A 755 -7.30 1.10 -9.19
N LEU A 756 -6.89 1.74 -10.29
CA LEU A 756 -5.64 1.43 -10.98
C LEU A 756 -4.57 2.40 -10.50
N ILE A 757 -3.46 1.89 -9.99
CA ILE A 757 -2.35 2.68 -9.43
C ILE A 757 -1.07 2.28 -10.16
N GLN A 758 -0.43 3.21 -10.86
CA GLN A 758 0.80 2.98 -11.62
C GLN A 758 1.95 3.83 -11.06
N VAL A 759 3.13 3.24 -10.91
CA VAL A 759 4.29 3.89 -10.28
C VAL A 759 5.62 3.38 -10.86
N GLY A 760 6.66 4.22 -10.86
CA GLY A 760 8.01 3.85 -11.26
C GLY A 760 8.85 3.31 -10.11
N ASP A 761 9.72 2.33 -10.36
CA ASP A 761 10.69 1.86 -9.34
C ASP A 761 11.78 2.91 -9.04
N ALA A 762 12.07 3.81 -9.98
CA ALA A 762 13.11 4.82 -9.84
C ALA A 762 12.60 6.20 -9.37
N GLU A 763 11.34 6.31 -8.93
CA GLU A 763 10.73 7.58 -8.51
C GLU A 763 10.71 7.81 -6.99
N VAL A 764 10.70 9.07 -6.55
CA VAL A 764 10.73 9.43 -5.13
C VAL A 764 9.43 9.11 -4.38
N LEU A 765 8.31 8.96 -5.09
CA LEU A 765 7.00 8.63 -4.51
C LEU A 765 6.73 7.12 -4.42
N ARG A 766 7.63 6.26 -4.90
CA ARG A 766 7.39 4.81 -5.04
C ARG A 766 6.80 4.19 -3.77
N ASP A 767 7.39 4.50 -2.61
CA ASP A 767 7.04 3.86 -1.36
C ASP A 767 5.69 4.34 -0.81
N GLU A 768 5.38 5.65 -0.89
CA GLU A 768 4.08 6.19 -0.47
C GLU A 768 2.91 5.72 -1.35
N VAL A 769 3.16 5.50 -2.63
CA VAL A 769 2.19 4.89 -3.56
C VAL A 769 2.00 3.39 -3.27
N THR A 770 3.06 2.70 -2.83
CA THR A 770 3.00 1.30 -2.41
C THR A 770 2.23 1.16 -1.08
N LEU A 771 2.46 2.05 -0.11
CA LEU A 771 1.70 2.17 1.14
C LEU A 771 0.21 2.47 0.88
N LEU A 772 -0.10 3.40 -0.03
CA LEU A 772 -1.46 3.68 -0.51
C LEU A 772 -2.14 2.42 -1.04
N ALA A 773 -1.48 1.70 -1.94
CA ALA A 773 -2.03 0.51 -2.58
C ALA A 773 -2.33 -0.60 -1.55
N HIS A 774 -1.48 -0.76 -0.53
CA HIS A 774 -1.71 -1.70 0.56
C HIS A 774 -2.87 -1.26 1.47
N LYS A 775 -2.86 0.00 1.94
CA LYS A 775 -3.88 0.52 2.86
C LYS A 775 -5.28 0.49 2.22
N ALA A 776 -5.40 0.79 0.92
CA ALA A 776 -6.67 0.70 0.19
C ALA A 776 -7.14 -0.76 0.02
N THR A 777 -6.20 -1.69 -0.20
CA THR A 777 -6.48 -3.14 -0.24
C THR A 777 -7.00 -3.66 1.12
N LEU A 778 -6.38 -3.26 2.23
CA LEU A 778 -6.83 -3.58 3.58
C LEU A 778 -8.22 -2.98 3.91
N ALA A 779 -8.54 -1.81 3.34
CA ALA A 779 -9.85 -1.18 3.43
C ALA A 779 -10.91 -1.79 2.48
N GLY A 780 -10.61 -2.92 1.83
CA GLY A 780 -11.56 -3.67 1.00
C GLY A 780 -11.79 -3.10 -0.41
N VAL A 781 -10.98 -2.14 -0.86
CA VAL A 781 -11.03 -1.59 -2.23
C VAL A 781 -10.41 -2.60 -3.20
N ASP A 782 -10.99 -2.78 -4.39
CA ASP A 782 -10.33 -3.49 -5.49
C ASP A 782 -9.19 -2.63 -6.07
N VAL A 783 -7.95 -2.93 -5.69
CA VAL A 783 -6.73 -2.24 -6.13
C VAL A 783 -5.92 -3.10 -7.10
N ARG A 784 -5.58 -2.52 -8.26
CA ARG A 784 -4.53 -3.01 -9.16
C ARG A 784 -3.33 -2.06 -9.08
N HIS A 785 -2.23 -2.54 -8.50
CA HIS A 785 -0.97 -1.82 -8.38
C HIS A 785 0.01 -2.27 -9.47
N GLU A 786 0.66 -1.34 -10.15
CA GLU A 786 1.58 -1.61 -11.27
C GLU A 786 2.91 -0.87 -11.08
N LEU A 787 3.96 -1.64 -10.74
CA LEU A 787 5.33 -1.16 -10.58
C LEU A 787 6.11 -1.36 -11.88
N PHE A 788 6.68 -0.29 -12.42
CA PHE A 788 7.47 -0.31 -13.66
C PHE A 788 8.97 -0.18 -13.32
N GLU A 789 9.75 -1.23 -13.62
CA GLU A 789 11.21 -1.24 -13.35
C GLU A 789 11.90 -0.09 -14.09
N ASP A 790 12.83 0.58 -13.40
CA ASP A 790 13.64 1.69 -13.91
C ASP A 790 12.87 2.97 -14.36
N ALA A 791 11.54 2.99 -14.27
CA ALA A 791 10.73 4.15 -14.61
C ALA A 791 10.77 5.23 -13.52
N ILE A 792 10.72 6.50 -13.94
CA ILE A 792 10.76 7.72 -13.10
C ILE A 792 9.35 8.27 -12.80
N HIS A 793 9.27 9.36 -12.03
CA HIS A 793 8.01 10.04 -11.71
C HIS A 793 7.24 10.45 -12.98
N VAL A 794 5.96 10.06 -13.06
CA VAL A 794 5.08 10.32 -14.20
C VAL A 794 5.74 9.94 -15.53
N PHE A 795 6.37 8.75 -15.57
CA PHE A 795 7.02 8.22 -16.77
C PHE A 795 6.08 8.22 -18.00
N GLN A 796 4.76 8.17 -17.80
CA GLN A 796 3.73 8.26 -18.83
C GLN A 796 3.83 9.52 -19.70
N ALA A 797 4.45 10.61 -19.22
CA ALA A 797 4.71 11.82 -20.00
C ALA A 797 5.86 11.68 -21.02
N TYR A 798 6.66 10.61 -20.94
CA TYR A 798 7.84 10.40 -21.75
C TYR A 798 7.57 9.33 -22.82
N PRO A 799 7.19 9.71 -24.06
CA PRO A 799 6.72 8.74 -25.07
C PRO A 799 7.80 7.73 -25.49
N PHE A 800 9.07 8.13 -25.49
CA PHE A 800 10.19 7.26 -25.86
C PHE A 800 10.48 6.12 -24.85
N LEU A 801 9.84 6.11 -23.68
CA LEU A 801 9.93 4.98 -22.75
C LEU A 801 8.96 3.85 -23.14
N ALA A 802 9.48 2.64 -23.33
CA ALA A 802 8.65 1.45 -23.55
C ALA A 802 7.63 1.18 -22.42
N ALA A 803 7.93 1.64 -21.19
CA ALA A 803 7.01 1.61 -20.05
C ALA A 803 5.71 2.40 -20.33
N THR A 804 5.80 3.57 -20.97
CA THR A 804 4.68 4.47 -21.28
C THR A 804 3.61 3.78 -22.11
N ARG A 805 4.00 3.10 -23.19
CA ARG A 805 3.07 2.32 -24.03
C ARG A 805 2.43 1.15 -23.27
N ARG A 806 3.17 0.47 -22.38
CA ARG A 806 2.63 -0.58 -21.52
C ARG A 806 1.61 -0.03 -20.51
N ALA A 807 1.91 1.11 -19.89
CA ALA A 807 1.02 1.81 -18.95
C ALA A 807 -0.32 2.19 -19.60
N PHE A 808 -0.33 2.89 -20.74
CA PHE A 808 -1.58 3.20 -21.46
C PHE A 808 -2.31 1.95 -21.97
N SER A 809 -1.58 0.89 -22.35
CA SER A 809 -2.19 -0.40 -22.70
C SER A 809 -2.88 -1.06 -21.49
N SER A 810 -2.33 -0.89 -20.28
CA SER A 810 -2.96 -1.39 -19.05
C SER A 810 -4.15 -0.53 -18.62
N MET A 811 -4.10 0.80 -18.75
CA MET A 811 -5.26 1.68 -18.56
C MET A 811 -6.43 1.26 -19.46
N LYS A 812 -6.16 0.98 -20.75
CA LYS A 812 -7.15 0.42 -21.68
C LYS A 812 -7.73 -0.91 -21.19
N ASN A 813 -6.88 -1.82 -20.71
CA ASN A 813 -7.32 -3.11 -20.18
C ASN A 813 -8.16 -2.95 -18.90
N PHE A 814 -7.78 -2.05 -18.00
CA PHE A 814 -8.52 -1.74 -16.80
C PHE A 814 -9.91 -1.19 -17.13
N VAL A 815 -10.01 -0.14 -17.95
CA VAL A 815 -11.28 0.49 -18.33
C VAL A 815 -12.20 -0.46 -19.11
N ARG A 816 -11.67 -1.20 -20.09
CA ARG A 816 -12.50 -2.01 -21.01
C ARG A 816 -12.76 -3.44 -20.53
N ASN A 817 -11.88 -4.03 -19.72
CA ASN A 817 -11.96 -5.45 -19.34
C ASN A 817 -12.08 -5.68 -17.82
N ILE A 818 -11.30 -5.01 -16.98
CA ILE A 818 -11.28 -5.26 -15.52
C ILE A 818 -12.45 -4.55 -14.83
N LEU A 819 -12.52 -3.23 -14.95
CA LEU A 819 -13.53 -2.37 -14.32
C LEU A 819 -14.98 -2.85 -14.58
N PRO A 820 -15.34 -3.35 -15.79
CA PRO A 820 -16.67 -3.91 -16.05
C PRO A 820 -17.05 -5.16 -15.25
N GLN A 821 -16.08 -5.87 -14.67
CA GLN A 821 -16.30 -7.09 -13.88
C GLN A 821 -16.48 -6.79 -12.38
N ILE A 822 -15.81 -5.74 -11.88
CA ILE A 822 -15.75 -5.40 -10.44
C ILE A 822 -16.70 -4.26 -10.04
N ARG A 823 -17.05 -3.34 -10.95
CA ARG A 823 -17.93 -2.20 -10.64
C ARG A 823 -19.34 -2.64 -10.20
N THR A 824 -19.86 -2.00 -9.16
CA THR A 824 -21.21 -2.27 -8.61
C THR A 824 -22.35 -1.84 -9.52
N ARG A 825 -22.15 -0.78 -10.33
CA ARG A 825 -23.11 -0.26 -11.31
C ARG A 825 -22.54 -0.33 -12.71
N SER A 826 -23.35 -0.80 -13.66
CA SER A 826 -23.00 -0.68 -15.08
C SER A 826 -23.31 0.74 -15.59
N PRO A 827 -22.43 1.35 -16.41
CA PRO A 827 -22.72 2.59 -17.12
C PRO A 827 -24.07 2.53 -17.81
N ARG A 828 -24.78 3.66 -17.75
CA ARG A 828 -26.02 3.87 -18.48
C ARG A 828 -25.68 4.44 -19.85
N PRO A 829 -26.58 4.38 -20.83
CA PRO A 829 -26.42 5.22 -21.99
C PRO A 829 -26.66 6.69 -21.63
N LEU A 830 -26.06 7.61 -22.38
CA LEU A 830 -26.33 9.04 -22.20
C LEU A 830 -27.74 9.38 -22.71
N ASN A 831 -28.40 10.30 -22.02
CA ASN A 831 -29.67 10.87 -22.48
C ASN A 831 -29.40 11.92 -23.57
N LEU A 832 -30.38 12.15 -24.44
CA LEU A 832 -30.23 13.05 -25.59
C LEU A 832 -29.74 14.46 -25.20
N ARG A 833 -30.13 14.97 -24.03
CA ARG A 833 -29.72 16.30 -23.55
C ARG A 833 -28.25 16.35 -23.12
N ALA A 834 -27.77 15.34 -22.42
CA ALA A 834 -26.35 15.22 -22.04
C ALA A 834 -25.46 15.16 -23.29
N GLU A 835 -25.88 14.39 -24.31
CA GLU A 835 -25.15 14.28 -25.57
C GLU A 835 -25.14 15.61 -26.35
N LEU A 836 -26.29 16.31 -26.43
CA LEU A 836 -26.37 17.65 -27.03
C LEU A 836 -25.46 18.67 -26.34
N HIS A 837 -25.52 18.76 -25.00
CA HIS A 837 -24.63 19.67 -24.24
C HIS A 837 -23.14 19.34 -24.49
N LEU A 838 -22.79 18.05 -24.61
CA LEU A 838 -21.42 17.62 -24.91
C LEU A 838 -20.98 17.96 -26.34
N GLU A 839 -21.84 17.83 -27.34
CA GLU A 839 -21.50 18.26 -28.71
C GLU A 839 -21.33 19.78 -28.81
N GLU A 840 -22.25 20.57 -28.24
CA GLU A 840 -22.16 22.04 -28.25
C GLU A 840 -20.86 22.53 -27.56
N GLU A 841 -20.39 21.81 -26.55
CA GLU A 841 -19.17 22.15 -25.81
C GLU A 841 -17.87 21.62 -26.44
N ILE A 842 -17.92 20.50 -27.18
CA ILE A 842 -16.76 19.91 -27.86
C ILE A 842 -16.57 20.48 -29.28
N GLU A 843 -17.64 20.80 -30.00
CA GLU A 843 -17.63 21.11 -31.44
C GLU A 843 -17.97 22.58 -31.76
N ASN A 844 -17.45 23.50 -30.97
CA ASN A 844 -17.59 24.95 -31.18
C ASN A 844 -16.37 25.59 -31.88
N GLU A 845 -16.47 26.88 -32.17
CA GLU A 845 -15.48 27.70 -32.89
C GLU A 845 -14.07 27.76 -32.26
N ASN A 846 -13.91 27.35 -31.00
CA ASN A 846 -12.61 27.30 -30.31
C ASN A 846 -11.88 25.97 -30.46
N ALA A 847 -12.49 24.97 -31.09
CA ALA A 847 -11.88 23.65 -31.30
C ALA A 847 -10.59 23.75 -32.13
N THR A 848 -9.52 23.12 -31.65
CA THR A 848 -8.25 22.95 -32.37
C THR A 848 -8.02 21.48 -32.71
N VAL A 849 -7.54 21.24 -33.93
CA VAL A 849 -7.05 19.93 -34.35
C VAL A 849 -5.56 19.89 -34.07
N VAL A 850 -5.14 18.99 -33.18
CA VAL A 850 -3.74 18.74 -32.85
C VAL A 850 -3.17 17.70 -33.82
N ARG A 851 -2.25 18.14 -34.70
CA ARG A 851 -1.58 17.29 -35.68
C ARG A 851 -0.36 16.56 -35.11
N GLY A 852 0.14 15.57 -35.86
CA GLY A 852 1.25 14.70 -35.46
C GLY A 852 2.65 15.29 -35.45
N ASP A 853 2.76 16.53 -35.91
CA ASP A 853 3.91 17.43 -35.82
C ASP A 853 3.80 18.36 -34.58
N GLY A 854 2.72 18.26 -33.80
CA GLY A 854 2.39 19.18 -32.71
C GLY A 854 1.67 20.46 -33.14
N VAL A 855 1.43 20.67 -34.44
CA VAL A 855 0.80 21.91 -34.92
C VAL A 855 -0.69 21.94 -34.56
N GLU A 856 -1.07 22.92 -33.76
CA GLU A 856 -2.47 23.28 -33.53
C GLU A 856 -3.04 24.04 -34.72
N ILE A 857 -4.12 23.52 -35.32
CA ILE A 857 -4.89 24.23 -36.34
C ILE A 857 -6.28 24.52 -35.80
N LYS A 858 -6.63 25.80 -35.63
CA LYS A 858 -8.01 26.22 -35.35
C LYS A 858 -8.95 25.68 -36.43
N ALA A 859 -10.01 24.99 -36.00
CA ALA A 859 -10.95 24.33 -36.88
C ALA A 859 -12.36 24.85 -36.62
N GLY A 860 -12.76 25.87 -37.38
CA GLY A 860 -14.18 26.22 -37.51
C GLY A 860 -14.96 25.01 -38.05
N MET A 861 -16.20 24.88 -37.62
CA MET A 861 -17.03 23.66 -37.64
C MET A 861 -16.95 22.85 -38.95
N GLU A 862 -17.11 23.48 -40.10
CA GLU A 862 -17.05 22.82 -41.42
C GLU A 862 -15.69 22.16 -41.71
N SER A 863 -14.60 22.74 -41.21
CA SER A 863 -13.22 22.31 -41.50
C SER A 863 -12.69 21.19 -40.61
N VAL A 864 -13.45 20.72 -39.62
CA VAL A 864 -12.99 19.65 -38.70
C VAL A 864 -12.89 18.31 -39.44
N ASN A 865 -13.89 17.95 -40.25
CA ASN A 865 -13.87 16.72 -41.07
C ASN A 865 -12.66 16.72 -42.03
N ASP A 866 -12.47 17.80 -42.80
CA ASP A 866 -11.36 17.97 -43.73
C ASP A 866 -9.98 17.87 -43.05
N LYS A 867 -9.79 18.61 -41.95
CA LYS A 867 -8.49 18.72 -41.27
C LYS A 867 -8.09 17.45 -40.53
N LEU A 868 -9.07 16.65 -40.08
CA LEU A 868 -8.84 15.30 -39.55
C LEU A 868 -8.76 14.23 -40.66
N GLY A 869 -9.05 14.54 -41.92
CA GLY A 869 -9.01 13.60 -43.04
C GLY A 869 -10.10 12.54 -42.93
N VAL A 870 -11.35 12.98 -43.08
CA VAL A 870 -12.52 12.13 -43.34
C VAL A 870 -12.68 12.00 -44.86
N GLU A 871 -12.52 10.78 -45.39
CA GLU A 871 -13.01 10.46 -46.74
C GLU A 871 -14.52 10.20 -46.64
N ASP A 872 -15.34 10.86 -47.48
CA ASP A 872 -16.78 10.61 -47.55
C ASP A 872 -17.05 9.22 -48.12
N THR A 873 -17.46 8.29 -47.25
CA THR A 873 -17.78 6.90 -47.61
C THR A 873 -19.25 6.71 -48.01
N ASP A 874 -19.80 7.67 -48.75
CA ASP A 874 -21.17 7.67 -49.29
C ASP A 874 -21.24 7.22 -50.77
N ASP A 875 -20.17 6.59 -51.29
CA ASP A 875 -20.24 5.80 -52.53
C ASP A 875 -20.79 4.38 -52.22
N PRO A 876 -21.98 4.01 -52.74
CA PRO A 876 -22.62 2.75 -52.40
C PRO A 876 -22.00 1.51 -53.07
N GLU A 877 -21.12 1.64 -54.08
CA GLU A 877 -20.66 0.50 -54.87
C GLU A 877 -19.48 -0.29 -54.26
N ASN A 878 -18.66 0.32 -53.39
CA ASN A 878 -17.42 -0.31 -52.90
C ASN A 878 -17.58 -1.10 -51.58
N LYS A 879 -18.47 -2.10 -51.56
CA LYS A 879 -18.80 -2.88 -50.35
C LYS A 879 -18.04 -4.20 -50.14
N ASP A 880 -17.01 -4.49 -50.92
CA ASP A 880 -16.35 -5.80 -50.92
C ASP A 880 -14.80 -5.79 -50.95
N ASN A 881 -14.14 -4.93 -50.14
CA ASN A 881 -12.80 -5.25 -49.56
C ASN A 881 -12.29 -4.21 -48.52
N LYS A 882 -12.42 -4.49 -47.22
CA LYS A 882 -11.51 -4.02 -46.13
C LYS A 882 -11.82 -4.57 -44.72
N ARG A 883 -11.93 -5.89 -44.56
CA ARG A 883 -11.74 -6.54 -43.24
C ARG A 883 -10.30 -7.04 -43.09
N ARG A 884 -9.38 -6.13 -42.75
CA ARG A 884 -8.04 -6.45 -42.25
C ARG A 884 -7.74 -5.65 -40.97
N ASP A 885 -7.24 -6.34 -39.95
CA ASP A 885 -6.91 -5.81 -38.62
C ASP A 885 -5.64 -4.93 -38.67
N SER A 886 -5.79 -3.65 -39.00
CA SER A 886 -4.68 -2.68 -39.04
C SER A 886 -4.43 -2.06 -37.65
N ARG A 887 -3.46 -2.64 -36.94
CA ARG A 887 -2.94 -2.13 -35.65
C ARG A 887 -2.07 -0.88 -35.86
N GLU A 888 -2.70 0.24 -36.23
CA GLU A 888 -2.02 1.53 -36.28
C GLU A 888 -1.84 2.14 -34.88
N TYR A 889 -0.58 2.41 -34.55
CA TYR A 889 -0.11 3.07 -33.33
C TYR A 889 0.06 4.59 -33.53
N PRO A 890 0.38 5.38 -32.49
CA PRO A 890 0.60 6.83 -32.62
C PRO A 890 1.69 7.20 -33.63
N SER A 891 1.56 8.38 -34.27
CA SER A 891 2.45 8.83 -35.36
C SER A 891 3.95 8.71 -35.07
N TRP A 892 4.38 9.07 -33.86
CA TRP A 892 5.79 9.19 -33.49
C TRP A 892 6.52 7.85 -33.39
N GLU A 893 5.81 6.71 -33.43
CA GLU A 893 6.45 5.40 -33.59
C GLU A 893 6.99 5.17 -35.02
N ARG A 894 6.61 5.98 -36.02
CA ARG A 894 7.05 5.85 -37.42
C ARG A 894 8.36 6.59 -37.75
N GLY A 895 9.10 7.14 -36.79
CA GLY A 895 10.35 7.84 -37.09
C GLY A 895 11.30 8.08 -35.92
N SER A 896 12.37 7.28 -35.84
CA SER A 896 13.46 7.38 -34.85
C SER A 896 14.41 8.57 -35.06
N ARG A 897 13.88 9.78 -35.29
CA ARG A 897 14.65 11.00 -35.62
C ARG A 897 14.05 12.28 -34.99
N ILE A 898 13.77 12.26 -33.68
CA ILE A 898 13.07 13.35 -32.96
C ILE A 898 13.95 14.01 -31.87
N TRP A 899 15.26 14.14 -32.14
CA TRP A 899 16.17 15.00 -31.36
C TRP A 899 17.09 15.79 -32.31
N PRO A 900 17.18 17.14 -32.21
CA PRO A 900 17.86 17.97 -33.20
C PRO A 900 19.38 18.10 -33.00
N PHE A 901 20.05 17.05 -32.52
CA PHE A 901 21.52 16.99 -32.38
C PHE A 901 22.05 15.59 -32.71
N VAL A 902 23.27 15.55 -33.26
CA VAL A 902 24.01 14.38 -33.77
C VAL A 902 23.46 13.81 -35.10
N ASN A 903 24.21 14.04 -36.18
CA ASN A 903 24.11 13.27 -37.43
C ASN A 903 25.14 12.13 -37.40
N LEU A 904 24.74 10.91 -37.77
CA LEU A 904 25.62 9.77 -38.05
C LEU A 904 25.17 9.08 -39.36
N PRO A 905 26.07 8.38 -40.09
CA PRO A 905 25.75 7.79 -41.39
C PRO A 905 24.71 6.67 -41.31
N SER A 906 23.97 6.45 -42.40
CA SER A 906 23.04 5.32 -42.53
C SER A 906 23.76 4.03 -42.95
N PRO A 907 23.35 2.85 -42.46
CA PRO A 907 23.73 1.56 -43.05
C PRO A 907 23.18 1.41 -44.48
N LEU A 908 23.69 0.40 -45.19
CA LEU A 908 23.28 0.04 -46.56
C LEU A 908 22.09 -0.92 -46.55
N ASP A 909 21.34 -0.92 -47.66
CA ASP A 909 20.28 -1.88 -47.95
C ASP A 909 20.85 -3.27 -48.30
N GLU A 910 20.14 -4.33 -47.93
CA GLU A 910 20.21 -5.66 -48.58
C GLU A 910 18.78 -6.14 -48.85
N ASP A 911 18.56 -6.75 -50.02
CA ASP A 911 17.25 -6.97 -50.63
C ASP A 911 16.49 -8.21 -50.13
N ASP A 912 15.19 -8.24 -50.43
CA ASP A 912 14.32 -9.43 -50.47
C ASP A 912 14.97 -10.57 -51.28
N GLU A 913 14.70 -11.84 -50.92
CA GLU A 913 13.93 -12.68 -51.86
C GLU A 913 13.30 -13.98 -51.32
N HIS A 914 12.23 -14.36 -52.04
CA HIS A 914 11.70 -15.71 -52.24
C HIS A 914 10.73 -16.35 -51.21
N LYS A 915 9.95 -17.30 -51.73
CA LYS A 915 8.72 -17.87 -51.15
C LYS A 915 8.68 -19.40 -51.33
N HIS A 916 7.67 -19.97 -50.66
CA HIS A 916 6.84 -21.10 -51.10
C HIS A 916 7.19 -22.56 -50.69
N HIS A 917 6.08 -23.27 -50.48
CA HIS A 917 5.87 -24.71 -50.36
C HIS A 917 6.31 -25.41 -49.07
N ALA A 918 5.75 -26.60 -48.89
CA ALA A 918 5.56 -27.29 -47.61
C ALA A 918 5.47 -28.80 -47.85
N GLU A 919 5.80 -29.60 -46.84
CA GLU A 919 5.28 -30.94 -46.46
C GLU A 919 6.30 -31.67 -45.55
N GLY A 920 5.90 -32.77 -44.90
CA GLY A 920 6.84 -33.88 -44.65
C GLY A 920 7.55 -34.04 -43.29
N VAL A 921 6.81 -34.47 -42.25
CA VAL A 921 7.03 -35.77 -41.55
C VAL A 921 8.38 -36.07 -40.82
N THR A 922 8.27 -36.24 -39.49
CA THR A 922 9.06 -37.05 -38.50
C THR A 922 10.57 -36.86 -38.24
N VAL A 923 10.86 -36.39 -37.01
CA VAL A 923 11.60 -37.08 -35.92
C VAL A 923 12.85 -37.94 -36.25
N THR A 924 14.00 -37.54 -35.68
CA THR A 924 14.96 -38.43 -34.98
C THR A 924 15.73 -37.66 -33.89
N ARG A 925 16.33 -38.37 -32.91
CA ARG A 925 17.10 -37.80 -31.77
C ARG A 925 18.63 -38.03 -31.95
N PRO A 926 19.54 -37.71 -31.00
CA PRO A 926 20.83 -37.05 -31.26
C PRO A 926 22.01 -38.06 -31.35
N PRO A 927 23.28 -37.59 -31.40
CA PRO A 927 24.01 -37.37 -30.14
C PRO A 927 25.03 -36.21 -30.15
N SER A 928 25.54 -35.86 -28.95
CA SER A 928 26.76 -35.06 -28.77
C SER A 928 28.04 -35.89 -29.03
N PRO A 929 29.18 -35.22 -29.24
CA PRO A 929 30.43 -35.65 -28.60
C PRO A 929 31.15 -34.48 -27.87
N ALA A 930 32.25 -34.77 -27.20
CA ALA A 930 33.03 -33.82 -26.40
C ALA A 930 34.53 -34.21 -26.29
N VAL A 931 35.32 -33.37 -25.60
CA VAL A 931 36.67 -33.62 -25.02
C VAL A 931 37.92 -33.46 -25.92
N SER A 932 38.95 -32.80 -25.35
CA SER A 932 40.41 -32.77 -25.74
C SER A 932 40.84 -32.09 -27.07
N SER A 933 42.03 -31.49 -27.21
CA SER A 933 43.09 -31.06 -26.25
C SER A 933 44.11 -30.07 -26.86
N HIS A 934 44.94 -29.45 -25.99
CA HIS A 934 46.17 -28.65 -26.22
C HIS A 934 47.21 -29.28 -27.20
N PRO A 935 48.23 -28.55 -27.75
CA PRO A 935 49.08 -27.56 -27.04
C PRO A 935 49.63 -26.31 -27.81
N TYR A 936 50.65 -25.69 -27.19
CA TYR A 936 51.30 -24.37 -27.40
C TYR A 936 52.40 -24.31 -28.50
N THR A 937 52.52 -23.14 -29.14
CA THR A 937 53.76 -22.39 -29.55
C THR A 937 53.28 -21.02 -30.08
N ASP A 938 53.72 -19.82 -29.68
CA ASP A 938 55.03 -19.19 -29.35
C ASP A 938 55.52 -18.26 -30.50
N THR A 939 56.31 -17.21 -30.16
CA THR A 939 56.88 -16.13 -31.01
C THR A 939 55.90 -15.07 -31.60
N SER A 940 56.36 -13.91 -32.12
CA SER A 940 57.02 -12.76 -31.43
C SER A 940 57.29 -11.58 -32.39
N GLU A 941 57.08 -10.34 -31.94
CA GLU A 941 57.60 -9.06 -32.51
C GLU A 941 57.17 -8.63 -33.95
N GLY A 942 57.30 -7.32 -34.26
CA GLY A 942 57.04 -6.77 -35.60
C GLY A 942 56.65 -5.28 -35.67
N THR A 943 57.58 -4.34 -35.49
CA THR A 943 57.29 -2.89 -35.44
C THR A 943 57.90 -2.05 -36.58
N ALA A 944 57.09 -1.27 -37.30
CA ALA A 944 57.48 -0.03 -38.03
C ALA A 944 56.23 0.72 -38.56
N GLY A 945 56.18 2.06 -38.71
CA GLY A 945 57.03 3.12 -38.16
C GLY A 945 57.06 4.44 -38.97
N ILE A 946 57.15 5.60 -38.26
CA ILE A 946 57.63 6.92 -38.77
C ILE A 946 56.59 7.64 -39.72
N ARG A 947 56.46 8.98 -39.93
CA ARG A 947 57.25 10.24 -39.78
C ARG A 947 56.34 11.47 -39.41
N ARG A 948 56.79 12.74 -39.45
CA ARG A 948 57.30 13.49 -38.27
C ARG A 948 57.49 15.03 -38.52
N ILE A 949 56.50 15.90 -38.22
CA ILE A 949 56.59 17.39 -38.24
C ILE A 949 55.95 17.92 -36.92
N ARG A 950 56.63 18.49 -35.90
CA ARG A 950 57.44 19.75 -35.69
C ARG A 950 56.64 21.07 -35.87
N SER A 951 56.69 22.07 -34.97
CA SER A 951 57.53 22.29 -33.77
C SER A 951 57.10 23.49 -32.90
N ALA A 952 57.57 23.51 -31.63
CA ALA A 952 57.88 24.68 -30.77
C ALA A 952 56.70 25.51 -30.19
N VAL A 953 56.79 26.21 -29.03
CA VAL A 953 57.71 26.31 -27.86
C VAL A 953 56.86 26.97 -26.72
N SER A 954 56.82 26.65 -25.42
CA SER A 954 57.72 26.10 -24.37
C SER A 954 58.19 27.18 -23.37
N LEU A 955 58.04 26.93 -22.05
CA LEU A 955 58.79 27.38 -20.84
C LEU A 955 57.85 27.22 -19.59
N VAL A 956 58.14 26.57 -18.43
CA VAL A 956 59.34 26.35 -17.56
C VAL A 956 59.54 27.53 -16.56
N ALA A 957 59.73 27.38 -15.23
CA ALA A 957 59.79 26.20 -14.32
C ALA A 957 59.56 26.58 -12.82
N VAL A 958 59.66 25.59 -11.91
CA VAL A 958 59.63 25.70 -10.43
C VAL A 958 61.04 25.80 -9.82
N PRO A 959 61.22 26.52 -8.68
CA PRO A 959 62.24 26.17 -7.69
C PRO A 959 61.78 26.23 -6.21
N VAL A 960 62.44 25.45 -5.34
CA VAL A 960 62.20 25.25 -3.87
C VAL A 960 63.51 24.71 -3.23
N PRO A 961 63.87 24.89 -1.93
CA PRO A 961 63.62 25.94 -0.90
C PRO A 961 64.96 26.68 -0.55
N PRO A 962 65.20 27.33 0.64
CA PRO A 962 65.43 26.62 1.93
C PRO A 962 65.04 27.33 3.27
N THR A 963 64.54 26.53 4.23
CA THR A 963 64.75 26.53 5.71
C THR A 963 64.98 27.77 6.63
N LEU A 964 64.48 27.64 7.89
CA LEU A 964 65.06 28.01 9.23
C LEU A 964 64.60 29.28 10.03
N ILE A 965 64.35 29.03 11.34
CA ILE A 965 64.61 29.86 12.56
C ILE A 965 63.53 30.79 13.20
N ALA A 966 63.46 30.70 14.55
CA ALA A 966 63.03 31.68 15.59
C ALA A 966 61.54 32.04 15.89
N ARG A 967 61.03 31.35 16.94
CA ARG A 967 60.37 31.84 18.19
C ARG A 967 60.93 33.16 18.81
N PRO A 968 60.41 33.73 19.95
CA PRO A 968 59.11 33.58 20.65
C PRO A 968 58.48 34.94 21.16
N HIS A 969 57.31 34.92 21.84
CA HIS A 969 57.17 35.32 23.26
C HIS A 969 55.73 35.28 23.85
N HIS A 970 55.73 35.11 25.18
CA HIS A 970 54.76 35.21 26.31
C HIS A 970 53.49 36.10 26.19
N ARG A 971 52.47 36.01 27.08
CA ARG A 971 52.28 35.33 28.41
C ARG A 971 50.98 34.47 28.37
N LYS A 972 50.75 33.35 29.08
CA LYS A 972 50.85 32.97 30.53
C LYS A 972 49.85 33.67 31.49
N ILE A 973 48.87 32.90 31.98
CA ILE A 973 48.20 32.85 33.33
C ILE A 973 46.81 32.21 33.11
N SER A 974 46.33 31.21 33.85
CA SER A 974 46.95 30.27 34.81
C SER A 974 46.08 29.00 34.98
N ALA A 975 46.65 27.96 35.59
CA ALA A 975 46.07 26.91 36.47
C ALA A 975 44.53 26.70 36.55
N LEU A 976 44.02 25.47 36.75
CA LEU A 976 44.64 24.33 37.44
C LEU A 976 44.14 22.96 36.89
N GLU A 977 45.05 21.99 36.86
CA GLU A 977 44.96 20.51 36.96
C GLU A 977 43.60 19.75 36.86
N SER A 978 43.51 18.47 36.46
CA SER A 978 44.31 17.50 35.66
C SER A 978 43.45 16.20 35.54
N ARG A 979 43.84 14.93 35.30
CA ARG A 979 45.02 14.05 35.04
C ARG A 979 44.36 12.71 34.56
N LYS A 980 44.85 11.81 33.68
CA LYS A 980 46.03 11.64 32.80
C LYS A 980 45.69 10.49 31.80
N ALA A 981 46.48 10.22 30.74
CA ALA A 981 46.20 9.13 29.78
C ALA A 981 47.46 8.36 29.29
N ALA A 982 47.23 7.15 28.75
CA ALA A 982 48.13 6.36 27.85
C ALA A 982 49.49 5.91 28.47
N PRO A 983 50.43 5.22 27.74
CA PRO A 983 50.39 4.70 26.35
C PRO A 983 51.02 3.28 26.10
N GLY A 984 50.96 2.79 24.84
CA GLY A 984 51.89 1.79 24.26
C GLY A 984 51.24 0.48 23.74
N HIS A 985 51.68 -0.17 22.64
CA HIS A 985 52.75 0.17 21.69
C HIS A 985 52.50 -0.32 20.24
N ILE A 986 52.96 0.51 19.31
CA ILE A 986 53.05 0.43 17.83
C ILE A 986 53.62 -0.90 17.26
N ARG A 987 53.04 -1.42 16.16
CA ARG A 987 53.80 -1.81 14.93
C ARG A 987 52.96 -2.06 13.66
N LEU A 988 53.48 -1.54 12.55
CA LEU A 988 53.25 -1.86 11.12
C LEU A 988 54.61 -2.41 10.57
N PRO A 989 54.76 -2.97 9.33
CA PRO A 989 54.00 -2.66 8.11
C PRO A 989 53.79 -3.83 7.11
N ALA A 990 53.52 -3.44 5.85
CA ALA A 990 53.69 -4.14 4.56
C ALA A 990 52.43 -4.69 3.88
N ALA A 991 52.43 -4.62 2.54
CA ALA A 991 51.33 -4.99 1.66
C ALA A 991 51.83 -5.82 0.47
N VAL A 992 50.97 -6.67 -0.09
CA VAL A 992 51.20 -7.42 -1.34
C VAL A 992 49.91 -7.38 -2.16
N MET A 993 50.04 -7.23 -3.48
CA MET A 993 48.94 -7.20 -4.45
C MET A 993 49.04 -8.41 -5.40
N THR A 994 47.98 -9.20 -5.53
CA THR A 994 47.69 -10.18 -6.63
C THR A 994 46.38 -10.91 -6.28
N LYS A 995 45.52 -11.36 -7.21
CA LYS A 995 45.29 -11.04 -8.63
C LYS A 995 43.84 -11.47 -8.98
N CYS A 996 43.23 -10.92 -10.02
CA CYS A 996 41.83 -11.21 -10.36
C CYS A 996 41.62 -12.57 -11.07
N SER A 997 40.45 -13.17 -10.87
CA SER A 997 39.80 -14.10 -11.80
C SER A 997 38.28 -13.91 -11.75
N SER A 998 37.58 -14.31 -12.82
CA SER A 998 36.14 -14.13 -13.05
C SER A 998 35.66 -15.10 -14.14
N PRO A 999 34.35 -15.17 -14.44
CA PRO A 999 33.18 -15.09 -13.57
C PRO A 999 32.38 -16.42 -13.56
N SER A 1000 31.40 -16.56 -12.67
CA SER A 1000 30.34 -17.58 -12.79
C SER A 1000 28.97 -16.95 -12.48
N HIS A 1001 27.92 -17.53 -13.05
CA HIS A 1001 26.58 -16.94 -13.17
C HIS A 1001 26.04 -16.32 -11.87
N SER A 1002 25.78 -15.01 -11.90
CA SER A 1002 24.85 -14.36 -10.97
C SER A 1002 23.44 -14.93 -11.16
N PRO A 1003 22.70 -15.26 -10.08
CA PRO A 1003 21.27 -15.52 -10.19
C PRO A 1003 20.52 -14.25 -10.65
N LEU A 1004 19.33 -14.44 -11.22
CA LEU A 1004 18.47 -13.35 -11.69
C LEU A 1004 18.13 -12.41 -10.53
N HIS A 1005 18.38 -11.10 -10.72
CA HIS A 1005 18.05 -10.08 -9.73
C HIS A 1005 16.55 -9.79 -9.73
N SER A 1006 15.90 -9.99 -8.58
CA SER A 1006 14.58 -9.42 -8.29
C SER A 1006 14.62 -7.88 -8.36
N PRO A 1007 13.51 -7.19 -8.70
CA PRO A 1007 13.41 -5.74 -8.61
C PRO A 1007 13.63 -5.26 -7.18
N SER A 1008 14.31 -4.12 -7.01
CA SER A 1008 14.72 -3.66 -5.68
C SER A 1008 13.64 -2.82 -4.98
N LEU A 1009 12.58 -3.47 -4.49
CA LEU A 1009 11.97 -3.04 -3.22
C LEU A 1009 13.09 -3.13 -2.16
N ARG A 1010 13.64 -1.98 -1.78
CA ARG A 1010 14.90 -1.91 -1.02
C ARG A 1010 14.67 -2.05 0.47
N ARG A 1011 15.61 -2.73 1.13
CA ARG A 1011 15.78 -2.72 2.58
C ARG A 1011 16.78 -1.60 2.92
N SER A 1012 16.47 -0.80 3.93
CA SER A 1012 17.24 0.38 4.33
C SER A 1012 17.00 0.68 5.80
N SER A 1013 17.99 1.23 6.50
CA SER A 1013 17.91 1.59 7.93
C SER A 1013 17.54 3.07 8.17
N MET A 1014 17.10 3.79 7.13
CA MET A 1014 16.74 5.22 7.22
C MET A 1014 15.22 5.50 7.16
N SER A 1015 14.40 4.49 6.84
CA SER A 1015 12.93 4.55 6.98
C SER A 1015 12.50 4.27 8.42
N HIS A 1016 11.24 4.61 8.74
CA HIS A 1016 10.60 4.11 9.96
C HIS A 1016 10.53 2.57 9.91
N PRO A 1017 10.87 1.84 11.00
CA PRO A 1017 10.91 0.37 11.01
C PRO A 1017 9.64 -0.30 10.44
N ASP A 1018 8.46 0.15 10.84
CA ASP A 1018 7.15 -0.34 10.37
C ASP A 1018 7.03 -0.33 8.83
N ILE A 1019 7.59 0.70 8.17
CA ILE A 1019 7.58 0.84 6.70
C ILE A 1019 8.61 -0.09 6.07
N ALA A 1020 9.80 -0.23 6.67
CA ALA A 1020 10.84 -1.13 6.19
C ALA A 1020 10.37 -2.60 6.22
N SER A 1021 9.78 -3.03 7.34
CA SER A 1021 9.21 -4.38 7.48
C SER A 1021 8.06 -4.63 6.49
N LEU A 1022 7.17 -3.65 6.26
CA LEU A 1022 6.13 -3.77 5.24
C LEU A 1022 6.69 -3.95 3.82
N VAL A 1023 7.67 -3.14 3.43
CA VAL A 1023 8.33 -3.23 2.11
C VAL A 1023 9.05 -4.57 1.93
N GLU A 1024 9.63 -5.11 3.01
CA GLU A 1024 10.22 -6.45 3.02
C GLU A 1024 9.17 -7.55 2.77
N ASN A 1025 8.05 -7.54 3.50
CA ASN A 1025 6.95 -8.50 3.31
C ASN A 1025 6.36 -8.44 1.89
N TRP A 1026 6.13 -7.24 1.33
CA TRP A 1026 5.54 -7.09 -0.01
C TRP A 1026 6.46 -7.55 -1.16
N SER A 1027 7.75 -7.82 -0.90
CA SER A 1027 8.66 -8.36 -1.92
C SER A 1027 8.28 -9.77 -2.42
N HIS A 1028 7.40 -10.47 -1.70
CA HIS A 1028 6.89 -11.80 -2.06
C HIS A 1028 5.42 -11.80 -2.48
N THR A 1029 4.55 -11.02 -1.83
CA THR A 1029 3.09 -11.02 -2.06
C THR A 1029 2.59 -9.82 -2.88
N GLY A 1030 3.34 -8.72 -2.89
CA GLY A 1030 2.89 -7.42 -3.36
C GLY A 1030 1.91 -6.72 -2.40
N PRO A 1031 1.76 -5.39 -2.45
CA PRO A 1031 0.90 -4.64 -1.54
C PRO A 1031 -0.60 -4.86 -1.78
N ALA A 1032 -1.02 -5.17 -3.01
CA ALA A 1032 -2.41 -5.01 -3.47
C ALA A 1032 -3.07 -6.27 -4.05
N ASN A 1033 -4.42 -6.28 -4.10
CA ASN A 1033 -5.24 -7.41 -4.59
C ASN A 1033 -4.75 -7.98 -5.93
N GLN A 1034 -4.27 -7.09 -6.81
CA GLN A 1034 -3.44 -7.47 -7.94
C GLN A 1034 -2.22 -6.55 -8.01
N THR A 1035 -1.06 -7.06 -7.60
CA THR A 1035 0.24 -6.42 -7.86
C THR A 1035 0.82 -6.94 -9.17
N MET A 1036 1.24 -6.02 -10.04
CA MET A 1036 1.87 -6.29 -11.32
C MET A 1036 3.26 -5.67 -11.35
N LEU A 1037 4.26 -6.44 -11.75
CA LEU A 1037 5.59 -5.95 -12.12
C LEU A 1037 5.71 -5.84 -13.64
N TYR A 1038 6.31 -4.75 -14.11
CA TYR A 1038 6.71 -4.59 -15.50
C TYR A 1038 8.23 -4.40 -15.60
N GLU A 1039 8.94 -5.49 -15.90
CA GLU A 1039 10.40 -5.52 -16.08
C GLU A 1039 10.91 -4.55 -17.15
N ALA A 1040 12.15 -4.09 -16.98
CA ALA A 1040 12.84 -3.20 -17.90
C ALA A 1040 12.89 -3.80 -19.33
N ALA A 1041 12.36 -3.07 -20.30
CA ALA A 1041 12.58 -3.40 -21.71
C ALA A 1041 14.03 -3.07 -22.07
N LEU A 1042 14.91 -4.08 -22.02
CA LEU A 1042 16.28 -3.98 -22.47
C LEU A 1042 16.31 -3.42 -23.90
N HIS A 1043 17.05 -2.34 -24.10
CA HIS A 1043 17.39 -1.90 -25.45
C HIS A 1043 18.38 -2.93 -26.02
N SER A 1044 18.05 -3.51 -27.17
CA SER A 1044 19.01 -4.29 -27.94
C SER A 1044 20.13 -3.34 -28.38
N HIS A 1045 21.34 -3.51 -27.83
CA HIS A 1045 22.51 -2.82 -28.33
C HIS A 1045 22.74 -3.20 -29.80
N PRO A 1046 23.02 -2.21 -30.69
CA PRO A 1046 23.47 -2.47 -32.06
C PRO A 1046 24.92 -2.97 -32.10
#